data_AF-A0A2S7YHQ1-F1
#
_entry.id   AF-A0A2S7YHQ1-F1
#
_cell.length_a   1.000
_cell.length_b   1.000
_cell.length_c   1.000
_cell.angle_alpha   90.00
_cell.angle_beta   90.00
_cell.angle_gamma   90.00
#
_symmetry.space_group_name_H-M   'P 1'
#
loop_
_entity.id
_entity.type
_entity.pdbx_description
1 polymer ?
#
loop_
_entity_poly.entity_id
_entity_poly.type
_entity_poly.pdbx_seq_one_letter_code
_entity_poly.pdbx_strand_id
1 'polypeptide(L)'
;MQTARDSSILSEAAEGSEAPVSSPNSLAHALTLRRSEYMGQRKLRVKIGSWNTAGCPGTDKDVGSWFFRDQGLTNEFAKLGVDATNDTPKADDAIDLYVLGLQEVVDLNTTKEYVSRVYAGENVQITKWRSAVEAAMPAGFQFVSAEQMVGLLTLVYASSDLAKHITNVSTQQIGTGLLGYFGNKGAVATRIVIGETTRMVFVNSHLASGTSSSYLDRRCWDVAQIASKMQFDPVVNNGVVEDTSNRFGDEDFAFWFGDLNFRLGTLPGDDIRRILTLHMRGEYDVSSQKPPQPLDGEPVIVMRDSESDEETMTASSFSHSREQSFDSATSLPDPDDFPQDPSQDPASLQATLDSLLPHDQLREVIARRKAFHDGWREGPVTFLPTYKYDVGSVALFDSSEKRRAPSWCDRILYRTRDYKQAFEKKALDEETAKKRDDEMKSRGIEADEDVLFSYNPEEDGEEQEPEASTDTGYEYDEYDENDDHDQTESMVTDRVKLELYTSYQRVTSSDHKPLSSIFTLTCDCVVPEKKAKVHAEVARQLDRAENEGRPVITLVLEADSTQDANIVNMGDFGFLSKRSNTITIANTGGVPASFSFTDRPAMEDSDSGIGSHDWLSTTFVKSDDSSDAVGPNVTLEPGETVTAILDGQISSIPFLRALNDGRATLEEVLVLRVDNGRDHFITVRGQWLPGCFGRSIDELIRVPEGGIRKFLQDKKIHGAIPYDSDVHCSAPRELFKLTEAIQTLAERCVADTNMLEDMSLPGDAGWPFEAGTCALGADEKQAVQSCIVAALDTDGSLAEALPIELPSSHKLELLSSVLLLFVASLTDGLVTAQMCARLATNIPSLAALPPSAWPDTKMKILDVLSAAPNHNIAFVFLTATLARVARELIPATTEPPAEGLSRRLSFRRSGETADGAAVKKRRARERRYAELLAPLVFRSGGGAEGKDRAARERERAMLELFLSLEMQD
;
A
#
# COMPACT_ATOMS: atom_id res chain seq x y z
N MET A 1 -29.92 -4.25 26.49
CA MET A 1 -28.45 -4.20 26.34
C MET A 1 -28.13 -5.02 25.11
N GLN A 2 -27.51 -4.36 24.12
CA GLN A 2 -27.52 -4.71 22.70
C GLN A 2 -26.78 -6.02 22.39
N THR A 3 -27.47 -6.87 21.63
CA THR A 3 -26.92 -7.99 20.85
C THR A 3 -27.53 -7.92 19.45
N ALA A 4 -26.74 -8.36 18.47
CA ALA A 4 -27.10 -8.70 17.08
C ALA A 4 -27.31 -7.52 16.11
N ARG A 5 -26.29 -7.31 15.28
CA ARG A 5 -26.38 -6.96 13.85
C ARG A 5 -24.97 -7.05 13.26
N ASP A 6 -24.76 -8.02 12.38
CA ASP A 6 -24.07 -7.84 11.08
C ASP A 6 -23.65 -9.21 10.53
N SER A 7 -24.59 -9.82 9.79
CA SER A 7 -24.35 -10.93 8.89
C SER A 7 -25.35 -10.84 7.74
N SER A 8 -25.00 -10.08 6.69
CA SER A 8 -25.44 -10.32 5.32
C SER A 8 -24.71 -9.33 4.42
N ILE A 9 -23.96 -9.83 3.45
CA ILE A 9 -23.95 -9.38 2.04
C ILE A 9 -22.85 -10.21 1.37
N LEU A 10 -23.28 -11.29 0.71
CA LEU A 10 -22.57 -11.97 -0.36
C LEU A 10 -23.66 -12.43 -1.33
N SER A 11 -23.89 -11.64 -2.38
CA SER A 11 -24.23 -12.10 -3.73
C SER A 11 -24.71 -10.91 -4.57
N GLU A 12 -23.87 -10.44 -5.49
CA GLU A 12 -24.27 -10.13 -6.86
C GLU A 12 -22.99 -9.98 -7.69
N ALA A 13 -22.81 -10.89 -8.64
CA ALA A 13 -21.76 -10.83 -9.64
C ALA A 13 -22.15 -9.75 -10.66
N ALA A 14 -21.42 -8.63 -10.66
CA ALA A 14 -21.47 -7.65 -11.73
C ALA A 14 -20.38 -7.99 -12.76
N GLU A 15 -20.81 -8.45 -13.93
CA GLU A 15 -20.00 -8.42 -15.14
C GLU A 15 -19.62 -6.96 -15.45
N GLY A 16 -18.34 -6.73 -15.75
CA GLY A 16 -17.86 -5.47 -16.32
C GLY A 16 -17.48 -4.38 -15.33
N SER A 17 -16.47 -4.60 -14.48
CA SER A 17 -15.65 -3.50 -13.95
C SER A 17 -14.19 -3.73 -14.29
N GLU A 18 -13.62 -2.88 -15.14
CA GLU A 18 -12.18 -2.70 -15.20
C GLU A 18 -11.69 -2.36 -13.78
N ALA A 19 -10.86 -3.23 -13.23
CA ALA A 19 -10.30 -3.04 -11.90
C ALA A 19 -9.50 -1.72 -11.87
N PRO A 20 -9.60 -0.93 -10.79
CA PRO A 20 -8.85 0.31 -10.67
C PRO A 20 -7.35 -0.01 -10.67
N VAL A 21 -6.61 0.62 -11.57
CA VAL A 21 -5.16 0.49 -11.80
C VAL A 21 -4.34 1.13 -10.65
N SER A 22 -4.78 1.01 -9.39
CA SER A 22 -4.17 1.70 -8.24
C SER A 22 -3.80 0.80 -7.06
N SER A 23 -3.44 -0.45 -7.32
CA SER A 23 -2.46 -1.14 -6.47
C SER A 23 -1.33 -1.63 -7.37
N PRO A 24 -0.05 -1.33 -7.07
CA PRO A 24 1.04 -1.94 -7.81
C PRO A 24 0.90 -3.44 -7.58
N ASN A 25 0.53 -4.19 -8.62
CA ASN A 25 0.54 -5.64 -8.60
C ASN A 25 1.95 -6.06 -8.20
N SER A 26 2.15 -6.37 -6.92
CA SER A 26 3.45 -6.79 -6.45
C SER A 26 3.84 -8.01 -7.28
N LEU A 27 5.10 -8.06 -7.73
CA LEU A 27 5.64 -9.17 -8.51
C LEU A 27 5.25 -10.54 -7.90
N ALA A 28 5.19 -10.62 -6.57
CA ALA A 28 4.72 -11.77 -5.82
C ALA A 28 3.25 -12.14 -6.12
N HIS A 29 2.33 -11.18 -6.11
CA HIS A 29 0.91 -11.44 -6.42
C HIS A 29 0.71 -11.94 -7.85
N ALA A 30 1.37 -11.30 -8.82
CA ALA A 30 1.31 -11.73 -10.23
C ALA A 30 1.91 -13.13 -10.45
N LEU A 31 2.95 -13.49 -9.69
CA LEU A 31 3.53 -14.84 -9.70
C LEU A 31 2.61 -15.88 -9.04
N THR A 32 1.88 -15.50 -7.98
CA THR A 32 0.92 -16.39 -7.32
C THR A 32 -0.26 -16.73 -8.23
N LEU A 33 -0.77 -15.76 -9.02
CA LEU A 33 -1.84 -16.02 -9.98
C LEU A 33 -1.44 -17.03 -11.08
N ARG A 34 -0.16 -17.05 -11.45
CA ARG A 34 0.40 -17.94 -12.49
C ARG A 34 1.02 -19.21 -11.92
N ARG A 35 0.67 -19.59 -10.69
CA ARG A 35 1.25 -20.74 -9.98
C ARG A 35 1.13 -22.04 -10.75
N SER A 36 -0.02 -22.28 -11.39
CA SER A 36 -0.26 -23.46 -12.23
C SER A 36 0.78 -23.69 -13.33
N GLU A 37 1.41 -22.64 -13.86
CA GLU A 37 2.39 -22.74 -14.96
C GLU A 37 3.74 -23.32 -14.52
N TYR A 38 4.07 -23.19 -13.23
CA TYR A 38 5.34 -23.67 -12.66
C TYR A 38 5.17 -24.73 -11.58
N MET A 39 3.97 -25.27 -11.39
CA MET A 39 3.74 -26.45 -10.58
C MET A 39 4.05 -27.74 -11.38
N GLY A 40 4.56 -28.74 -10.67
CA GLY A 40 4.70 -30.11 -11.13
C GLY A 40 4.23 -31.07 -10.04
N GLN A 41 3.98 -32.32 -10.41
CA GLN A 41 3.57 -33.36 -9.47
C GLN A 41 4.77 -34.22 -9.05
N ARG A 42 4.85 -34.53 -7.76
CA ARG A 42 5.82 -35.45 -7.18
C ARG A 42 5.08 -36.49 -6.34
N LYS A 43 5.39 -37.77 -6.57
CA LYS A 43 4.92 -38.87 -5.70
C LYS A 43 5.85 -38.99 -4.50
N LEU A 44 5.27 -39.13 -3.31
CA LEU A 44 5.99 -39.28 -2.05
C LEU A 44 5.44 -40.48 -1.28
N ARG A 45 6.32 -41.29 -0.70
CA ARG A 45 5.92 -42.38 0.21
C ARG A 45 6.09 -41.97 1.66
N VAL A 46 5.02 -42.06 2.44
CA VAL A 46 4.97 -41.63 3.84
C VAL A 46 4.64 -42.82 4.72
N LYS A 47 5.51 -43.13 5.69
CA LYS A 47 5.24 -44.14 6.72
C LYS A 47 4.89 -43.46 8.04
N ILE A 48 3.70 -43.76 8.57
CA ILE A 48 3.19 -43.23 9.84
C ILE A 48 3.12 -44.35 10.85
N GLY A 49 3.70 -44.14 12.03
CA GLY A 49 3.68 -45.08 13.15
C GLY A 49 3.00 -44.47 14.37
N SER A 50 2.24 -45.28 15.09
CA SER A 50 1.64 -44.90 16.37
C SER A 50 1.90 -45.97 17.44
N TRP A 51 2.30 -45.56 18.64
CA TRP A 51 2.48 -46.50 19.74
C TRP A 51 2.31 -45.87 21.13
N ASN A 52 1.37 -46.40 21.92
CA ASN A 52 1.29 -46.10 23.34
C ASN A 52 2.31 -46.97 24.11
N THR A 53 3.28 -46.32 24.75
CA THR A 53 4.42 -46.96 25.42
C THR A 53 4.16 -47.24 26.89
N ALA A 54 3.01 -46.80 27.43
CA ALA A 54 2.55 -47.04 28.79
C ALA A 54 3.57 -46.68 29.90
N GLY A 55 4.49 -45.75 29.62
CA GLY A 55 5.59 -45.39 30.51
C GLY A 55 6.58 -46.53 30.81
N CYS A 56 6.52 -47.65 30.08
CA CYS A 56 7.29 -48.85 30.37
C CYS A 56 8.79 -48.65 30.03
N PRO A 57 9.73 -48.99 30.94
CA PRO A 57 11.15 -48.81 30.69
C PRO A 57 11.67 -49.78 29.61
N GLY A 58 12.50 -49.27 28.69
CA GLY A 58 13.14 -50.07 27.64
C GLY A 58 12.35 -50.19 26.33
N THR A 59 11.14 -49.62 26.26
CA THR A 59 10.30 -49.54 25.04
C THR A 59 11.00 -48.84 23.88
N ASP A 60 11.88 -47.88 24.16
CA ASP A 60 12.68 -47.16 23.18
C ASP A 60 13.56 -48.06 22.30
N LYS A 61 13.98 -49.22 22.81
CA LYS A 61 14.83 -50.16 22.07
C LYS A 61 14.10 -50.91 20.96
N ASP A 62 12.77 -50.99 21.05
CA ASP A 62 11.95 -51.77 20.12
C ASP A 62 11.52 -50.98 18.89
N VAL A 63 11.55 -49.64 18.94
CA VAL A 63 11.17 -48.79 17.77
C VAL A 63 11.95 -49.16 16.52
N GLY A 64 13.24 -49.45 16.70
CA GLY A 64 14.11 -49.82 15.59
C GLY A 64 13.78 -51.15 14.92
N SER A 65 13.14 -52.08 15.61
CA SER A 65 12.80 -53.39 15.06
C SER A 65 11.46 -53.33 14.31
N TRP A 66 10.42 -52.77 14.93
CA TRP A 66 9.08 -52.75 14.32
C TRP A 66 8.89 -51.63 13.29
N PHE A 67 9.37 -50.41 13.56
CA PHE A 67 9.03 -49.25 12.72
C PHE A 67 9.89 -49.14 11.45
N PHE A 68 11.18 -49.50 11.52
CA PHE A 68 12.11 -49.38 10.39
C PHE A 68 12.45 -50.71 9.71
N ARG A 69 12.42 -51.83 10.45
CA ARG A 69 12.82 -53.16 9.95
C ARG A 69 11.66 -54.13 9.78
N ASP A 70 10.43 -53.67 10.09
CA ASP A 70 9.18 -54.44 10.02
C ASP A 70 9.25 -55.80 10.77
N GLN A 71 10.16 -55.92 11.75
CA GLN A 71 10.33 -57.12 12.55
C GLN A 71 9.16 -57.23 13.53
N GLY A 72 8.33 -58.25 13.31
CA GLY A 72 7.13 -58.45 14.11
C GLY A 72 5.87 -58.75 13.29
N LEU A 73 5.90 -58.59 11.96
CA LEU A 73 4.85 -59.04 11.04
C LEU A 73 4.75 -60.58 11.00
N THR A 74 3.56 -61.09 10.68
CA THR A 74 3.30 -62.51 10.42
C THR A 74 3.93 -62.95 9.08
N ASN A 75 4.35 -64.21 8.97
CA ASN A 75 5.02 -64.77 7.79
C ASN A 75 4.15 -64.78 6.51
N GLU A 76 2.84 -64.54 6.61
CA GLU A 76 1.95 -64.47 5.45
C GLU A 76 2.07 -63.13 4.71
N PHE A 77 2.33 -62.03 5.41
CA PHE A 77 2.58 -60.72 4.79
C PHE A 77 4.04 -60.50 4.38
N ALA A 78 4.98 -61.32 4.87
CA ALA A 78 6.36 -61.34 4.40
C ALA A 78 6.49 -61.73 2.91
N LYS A 79 5.43 -62.29 2.30
CA LYS A 79 5.36 -62.64 0.88
C LYS A 79 4.87 -61.51 -0.03
N LEU A 80 4.33 -60.41 0.52
CA LEU A 80 4.11 -59.17 -0.22
C LEU A 80 5.35 -58.29 -0.11
N GLY A 81 6.42 -58.73 -0.78
CA GLY A 81 7.48 -57.87 -1.31
C GLY A 81 8.62 -57.45 -0.38
N VAL A 82 9.47 -58.39 0.05
CA VAL A 82 10.94 -58.20 0.00
C VAL A 82 11.56 -59.57 -0.26
N ASP A 83 11.97 -59.83 -1.51
CA ASP A 83 12.90 -60.93 -1.79
C ASP A 83 14.18 -60.68 -0.98
N ALA A 84 14.38 -61.43 0.09
CA ALA A 84 15.64 -61.50 0.81
C ALA A 84 16.66 -62.30 -0.03
N THR A 85 17.03 -61.75 -1.18
CA THR A 85 18.28 -62.04 -1.86
C THR A 85 19.09 -60.74 -1.93
N ASN A 86 20.41 -60.83 -1.79
CA ASN A 86 21.36 -59.74 -1.57
C ASN A 86 21.48 -58.72 -2.74
N ASP A 87 20.38 -58.16 -3.25
CA ASP A 87 20.39 -57.07 -4.21
C ASP A 87 19.81 -55.79 -3.58
N THR A 88 20.54 -54.69 -3.75
CA THR A 88 20.15 -53.33 -3.34
C THR A 88 18.71 -53.00 -3.79
N PRO A 89 17.85 -52.45 -2.93
CA PRO A 89 16.48 -52.10 -3.32
C PRO A 89 16.49 -51.11 -4.48
N LYS A 90 15.69 -51.36 -5.52
CA LYS A 90 15.44 -50.41 -6.60
C LYS A 90 14.91 -49.11 -6.00
N ALA A 91 15.32 -47.97 -6.54
CA ALA A 91 15.04 -46.63 -6.02
C ALA A 91 13.53 -46.27 -5.88
N ASP A 92 12.64 -47.03 -6.51
CA ASP A 92 11.18 -46.77 -6.51
C ASP A 92 10.45 -47.23 -5.23
N ASP A 93 11.11 -47.99 -4.34
CA ASP A 93 10.47 -48.58 -3.16
C ASP A 93 10.97 -48.00 -1.82
N ALA A 94 11.61 -46.82 -1.85
CA ALA A 94 12.10 -46.14 -0.65
C ALA A 94 11.02 -45.24 -0.03
N ILE A 95 10.96 -45.20 1.31
CA ILE A 95 10.11 -44.24 2.04
C ILE A 95 10.76 -42.85 1.99
N ASP A 96 9.98 -41.80 1.74
CA ASP A 96 10.48 -40.42 1.72
C ASP A 96 10.31 -39.71 3.06
N LEU A 97 9.26 -40.04 3.82
CA LEU A 97 8.90 -39.38 5.06
C LEU A 97 8.49 -40.40 6.12
N TYR A 98 9.16 -40.37 7.27
CA TYR A 98 8.79 -41.13 8.46
C TYR A 98 8.18 -40.19 9.50
N VAL A 99 7.00 -40.57 9.99
CA VAL A 99 6.29 -39.86 11.07
C VAL A 99 5.99 -40.86 12.18
N LEU A 100 6.51 -40.62 13.38
CA LEU A 100 6.30 -41.49 14.53
C LEU A 100 5.61 -40.72 15.65
N GLY A 101 4.42 -41.17 16.04
CA GLY A 101 3.69 -40.66 17.19
C GLY A 101 3.72 -41.66 18.34
N LEU A 102 4.13 -41.18 19.50
CA LEU A 102 4.19 -41.95 20.73
C LEU A 102 3.27 -41.35 21.77
N GLN A 103 2.65 -42.21 22.56
CA GLN A 103 1.81 -41.84 23.70
C GLN A 103 2.36 -42.46 24.99
N GLU A 104 2.12 -41.79 26.12
CA GLU A 104 2.61 -42.17 27.45
C GLU A 104 4.13 -42.45 27.50
N VAL A 105 4.96 -41.67 26.81
CA VAL A 105 6.43 -41.82 26.88
C VAL A 105 7.03 -41.53 28.27
N VAL A 106 6.20 -41.07 29.19
CA VAL A 106 6.48 -40.81 30.60
C VAL A 106 5.47 -41.56 31.44
N ASP A 107 5.92 -42.21 32.51
CA ASP A 107 5.03 -42.79 33.52
C ASP A 107 4.22 -41.69 34.23
N LEU A 108 2.90 -41.75 34.07
CA LEU A 108 1.94 -40.78 34.60
C LEU A 108 1.54 -41.06 36.06
N ASN A 109 1.95 -42.20 36.65
CA ASN A 109 1.51 -42.61 37.98
C ASN A 109 2.19 -41.85 39.14
N THR A 110 3.31 -41.16 38.92
CA THR A 110 4.06 -40.48 39.99
C THR A 110 3.69 -38.99 40.07
N THR A 111 2.63 -38.66 40.82
CA THR A 111 2.09 -37.28 40.95
C THR A 111 3.12 -36.25 41.46
N LYS A 112 4.14 -36.69 42.22
CA LYS A 112 5.26 -35.83 42.68
C LYS A 112 6.27 -35.50 41.59
N GLU A 113 6.45 -36.38 40.60
CA GLU A 113 7.38 -36.16 39.48
C GLU A 113 6.74 -35.37 38.35
N TYR A 114 5.41 -35.43 38.19
CA TYR A 114 4.66 -34.66 37.19
C TYR A 114 4.98 -33.16 37.29
N VAL A 115 4.89 -32.58 38.48
CA VAL A 115 5.20 -31.15 38.70
C VAL A 115 6.70 -30.88 38.48
N SER A 116 7.58 -31.73 38.99
CA SER A 116 9.04 -31.54 38.82
C SER A 116 9.50 -31.68 37.37
N ARG A 117 8.86 -32.51 36.53
CA ARG A 117 9.23 -32.76 35.12
C ARG A 117 8.55 -31.80 34.15
N VAL A 118 7.38 -31.25 34.50
CA VAL A 118 6.81 -30.09 33.79
C VAL A 118 7.74 -28.86 33.91
N TYR A 119 8.53 -28.76 34.99
CA TYR A 119 9.55 -27.71 35.17
C TYR A 119 11.01 -28.15 34.86
N ALA A 120 11.27 -29.45 34.67
CA ALA A 120 12.61 -29.96 34.37
C ALA A 120 12.70 -30.40 32.90
N GLY A 121 13.31 -29.52 32.09
CA GLY A 121 13.88 -29.79 30.77
C GLY A 121 13.07 -30.67 29.83
N GLU A 122 12.21 -30.05 29.01
CA GLU A 122 11.43 -30.64 27.91
C GLU A 122 12.24 -31.57 26.96
N ASN A 123 13.57 -31.49 26.98
CA ASN A 123 14.45 -32.19 26.06
C ASN A 123 14.86 -33.62 26.45
N VAL A 124 14.63 -34.11 27.69
CA VAL A 124 15.20 -35.43 28.10
C VAL A 124 14.55 -36.59 27.35
N GLN A 125 13.22 -36.62 27.25
CA GLN A 125 12.51 -37.68 26.54
C GLN A 125 12.67 -37.56 25.03
N ILE A 126 12.60 -36.34 24.48
CA ILE A 126 12.91 -36.07 23.07
C ILE A 126 14.29 -36.64 22.74
N THR A 127 15.33 -36.34 23.51
CA THR A 127 16.70 -36.81 23.26
C THR A 127 16.79 -38.33 23.32
N LYS A 128 16.14 -38.97 24.30
CA LYS A 128 16.13 -40.42 24.46
C LYS A 128 15.52 -41.12 23.22
N TRP A 129 14.29 -40.76 22.88
CA TRP A 129 13.56 -41.38 21.76
C TRP A 129 14.17 -41.03 20.41
N ARG A 130 14.65 -39.78 20.26
CA ARG A 130 15.42 -39.37 19.08
C ARG A 130 16.68 -40.21 18.90
N SER A 131 17.48 -40.39 19.95
CA SER A 131 18.70 -41.19 19.87
C SER A 131 18.40 -42.64 19.48
N ALA A 132 17.32 -43.22 20.02
CA ALA A 132 16.90 -44.58 19.67
C ALA A 132 16.42 -44.69 18.21
N VAL A 133 15.68 -43.69 17.73
CA VAL A 133 15.22 -43.62 16.34
C VAL A 133 16.39 -43.42 15.37
N GLU A 134 17.27 -42.44 15.63
CA GLU A 134 18.44 -42.14 14.79
C GLU A 134 19.42 -43.34 14.73
N ALA A 135 19.56 -44.10 15.82
CA ALA A 135 20.37 -45.31 15.83
C ALA A 135 19.82 -46.45 14.95
N ALA A 136 18.51 -46.45 14.68
CA ALA A 136 17.85 -47.47 13.86
C ALA A 136 17.43 -46.97 12.47
N MET A 137 17.65 -45.69 12.18
CA MET A 137 17.22 -45.03 10.96
C MET A 137 18.05 -45.48 9.74
N PRO A 138 17.44 -45.68 8.57
CA PRO A 138 18.19 -45.93 7.34
C PRO A 138 19.12 -44.75 6.98
N ALA A 139 20.21 -45.02 6.26
CA ALA A 139 21.11 -43.98 5.80
C ALA A 139 20.41 -43.00 4.84
N GLY A 140 20.72 -41.72 4.94
CA GLY A 140 20.20 -40.68 4.03
C GLY A 140 18.96 -39.94 4.51
N PHE A 141 18.50 -40.13 5.75
CA PHE A 141 17.42 -39.36 6.36
C PHE A 141 17.94 -38.22 7.24
N GLN A 142 17.12 -37.16 7.35
CA GLN A 142 17.39 -35.97 8.14
C GLN A 142 16.23 -35.70 9.09
N PHE A 143 16.57 -35.17 10.26
CA PHE A 143 15.60 -34.73 11.26
C PHE A 143 14.86 -33.48 10.78
N VAL A 144 13.52 -33.49 10.84
CA VAL A 144 12.66 -32.36 10.44
C VAL A 144 12.09 -31.67 11.68
N SER A 145 11.40 -32.42 12.55
CA SER A 145 10.79 -31.84 13.76
C SER A 145 10.61 -32.88 14.87
N ALA A 146 10.52 -32.37 16.09
CA ALA A 146 10.09 -33.12 17.27
C ALA A 146 9.18 -32.22 18.11
N GLU A 147 8.03 -32.74 18.50
CA GLU A 147 7.06 -32.00 19.32
C GLU A 147 6.59 -32.88 20.47
N GLN A 148 6.63 -32.36 21.70
CA GLN A 148 6.25 -33.12 22.90
C GLN A 148 5.27 -32.34 23.78
N MET A 149 4.20 -33.00 24.22
CA MET A 149 3.31 -32.49 25.27
C MET A 149 3.11 -33.57 26.34
N VAL A 150 3.77 -33.39 27.50
CA VAL A 150 3.77 -34.36 28.61
C VAL A 150 4.21 -35.76 28.15
N GLY A 151 3.26 -36.67 27.88
CA GLY A 151 3.50 -38.04 27.42
C GLY A 151 3.28 -38.25 25.92
N LEU A 152 2.84 -37.23 25.19
CA LEU A 152 2.70 -37.25 23.73
C LEU A 152 4.00 -36.79 23.08
N LEU A 153 4.51 -37.53 22.10
CA LEU A 153 5.71 -37.17 21.34
C LEU A 153 5.50 -37.49 19.87
N THR A 154 5.74 -36.52 18.98
CA THR A 154 5.78 -36.74 17.53
C THR A 154 7.20 -36.47 17.03
N LEU A 155 7.73 -37.38 16.21
CA LEU A 155 9.02 -37.25 15.55
C LEU A 155 8.83 -37.37 14.04
N VAL A 156 9.41 -36.44 13.28
CA VAL A 156 9.33 -36.40 11.81
C VAL A 156 10.74 -36.40 11.21
N TYR A 157 10.96 -37.31 10.27
CA TYR A 157 12.22 -37.44 9.51
C TYR A 157 11.92 -37.58 8.03
N ALA A 158 12.72 -36.92 7.20
CA ALA A 158 12.58 -36.93 5.75
C ALA A 158 13.87 -37.39 5.07
N SER A 159 13.76 -37.98 3.88
CA SER A 159 14.92 -38.28 3.03
C SER A 159 15.70 -36.99 2.72
N SER A 160 17.01 -37.07 2.54
CA SER A 160 17.86 -35.90 2.29
C SER A 160 17.45 -35.11 1.04
N ASP A 161 16.78 -35.76 0.09
CA ASP A 161 16.24 -35.12 -1.10
C ASP A 161 14.91 -34.43 -0.82
N LEU A 162 14.03 -35.00 0.00
CA LEU A 162 12.78 -34.34 0.39
C LEU A 162 13.02 -33.20 1.38
N ALA A 163 13.95 -33.36 2.33
CA ALA A 163 14.22 -32.41 3.41
C ALA A 163 14.53 -30.99 2.90
N LYS A 164 15.22 -30.87 1.76
CA LYS A 164 15.54 -29.58 1.11
C LYS A 164 14.31 -28.80 0.62
N HIS A 165 13.20 -29.52 0.40
CA HIS A 165 11.95 -28.96 -0.10
C HIS A 165 10.90 -28.78 1.01
N ILE A 166 11.21 -29.15 2.25
CA ILE A 166 10.33 -28.93 3.40
C ILE A 166 10.59 -27.52 3.94
N THR A 167 9.54 -26.71 3.99
CA THR A 167 9.54 -25.35 4.55
C THR A 167 8.38 -25.16 5.52
N ASN A 168 8.39 -24.04 6.26
CA ASN A 168 7.25 -23.58 7.09
C ASN A 168 6.75 -24.63 8.10
N VAL A 169 7.69 -25.37 8.69
CA VAL A 169 7.42 -26.32 9.78
C VAL A 169 6.83 -25.54 10.96
N SER A 170 5.62 -25.89 11.37
CA SER A 170 4.94 -25.29 12.51
C SER A 170 4.35 -26.40 13.38
N THR A 171 4.56 -26.32 14.68
CA THR A 171 4.11 -27.33 15.64
C THR A 171 3.17 -26.69 16.66
N GLN A 172 2.23 -27.49 17.17
CA GLN A 172 1.25 -27.01 18.13
C GLN A 172 0.95 -28.07 19.19
N GLN A 173 0.82 -27.64 20.44
CA GLN A 173 0.39 -28.46 21.57
C GLN A 173 -1.00 -28.03 22.01
N ILE A 174 -1.92 -29.00 22.15
CA ILE A 174 -3.30 -28.73 22.53
C ILE A 174 -3.71 -29.67 23.66
N GLY A 175 -3.76 -29.15 24.88
CA GLY A 175 -4.19 -29.91 26.07
C GLY A 175 -5.71 -29.97 26.19
N THR A 176 -6.25 -31.17 26.41
CA THR A 176 -7.68 -31.44 26.67
C THR A 176 -7.90 -32.21 27.98
N GLY A 177 -6.86 -32.38 28.80
CA GLY A 177 -6.88 -33.17 30.02
C GLY A 177 -7.63 -32.54 31.19
N LEU A 178 -7.07 -32.59 32.40
CA LEU A 178 -7.74 -32.08 33.61
C LEU A 178 -8.25 -30.64 33.39
N LEU A 179 -9.48 -30.34 33.82
CA LEU A 179 -10.17 -29.05 33.60
C LEU A 179 -10.29 -28.57 32.12
N GLY A 180 -9.95 -29.41 31.13
CA GLY A 180 -10.03 -29.07 29.70
C GLY A 180 -8.86 -28.24 29.14
N TYR A 181 -7.77 -28.09 29.92
CA TYR A 181 -6.58 -27.31 29.51
C TYR A 181 -5.23 -27.99 29.81
N PHE A 182 -5.18 -28.99 30.69
CA PHE A 182 -3.91 -29.63 31.04
C PHE A 182 -3.45 -30.63 29.96
N GLY A 183 -2.14 -30.71 29.71
CA GLY A 183 -1.53 -31.51 28.63
C GLY A 183 -1.41 -33.01 28.87
N ASN A 184 -2.01 -33.57 29.93
CA ASN A 184 -1.95 -35.02 30.20
C ASN A 184 -2.77 -35.86 29.20
N LYS A 185 -3.71 -35.23 28.51
CA LYS A 185 -4.49 -35.73 27.36
C LYS A 185 -4.63 -34.56 26.38
N GLY A 186 -4.81 -34.85 25.10
CA GLY A 186 -4.88 -33.84 24.06
C GLY A 186 -4.17 -34.28 22.78
N ALA A 187 -3.53 -33.34 22.07
CA ALA A 187 -2.79 -33.63 20.86
C ALA A 187 -1.52 -32.78 20.71
N VAL A 188 -0.56 -33.32 19.98
CA VAL A 188 0.54 -32.57 19.36
C VAL A 188 0.38 -32.65 17.85
N ALA A 189 0.42 -31.50 17.20
CA ALA A 189 0.26 -31.39 15.76
C ALA A 189 1.54 -30.82 15.12
N THR A 190 1.88 -31.31 13.93
CA THR A 190 2.99 -30.79 13.12
C THR A 190 2.47 -30.55 11.72
N ARG A 191 2.59 -29.30 11.24
CA ARG A 191 2.36 -28.92 9.85
C ARG A 191 3.70 -28.73 9.15
N ILE A 192 3.85 -29.33 7.97
CA ILE A 192 4.97 -29.07 7.06
C ILE A 192 4.43 -28.61 5.70
N VAL A 193 5.20 -27.79 5.00
CA VAL A 193 4.91 -27.39 3.61
C VAL A 193 5.97 -28.01 2.71
N ILE A 194 5.54 -28.76 1.70
CA ILE A 194 6.43 -29.43 0.75
C ILE A 194 6.39 -28.67 -0.59
N GLY A 195 7.57 -28.36 -1.12
CA GLY A 195 7.70 -27.77 -2.45
C GLY A 195 7.09 -26.38 -2.57
N GLU A 196 7.04 -25.62 -1.47
CA GLU A 196 6.39 -24.31 -1.30
C GLU A 196 4.85 -24.31 -1.42
N THR A 197 4.22 -25.47 -1.67
CA THR A 197 2.80 -25.59 -2.07
C THR A 197 2.01 -26.50 -1.15
N THR A 198 2.39 -27.78 -1.09
CA THR A 198 1.54 -28.81 -0.46
C THR A 198 1.67 -28.77 1.07
N ARG A 199 0.55 -28.55 1.76
CA ARG A 199 0.45 -28.51 3.22
C ARG A 199 0.07 -29.90 3.74
N MET A 200 0.92 -30.46 4.59
CA MET A 200 0.67 -31.71 5.29
C MET A 200 0.59 -31.49 6.78
N VAL A 201 -0.44 -32.04 7.43
CA VAL A 201 -0.65 -31.96 8.88
C VAL A 201 -0.66 -33.35 9.49
N PHE A 202 0.13 -33.53 10.55
CA PHE A 202 0.21 -34.75 11.35
C PHE A 202 -0.24 -34.46 12.77
N VAL A 203 -1.33 -35.09 13.20
CA VAL A 203 -1.94 -34.91 14.52
C VAL A 203 -1.79 -36.21 15.31
N ASN A 204 -0.92 -36.21 16.33
CA ASN A 204 -0.79 -37.30 17.28
C ASN A 204 -1.59 -36.96 18.55
N SER A 205 -2.57 -37.79 18.91
CA SER A 205 -3.46 -37.52 20.04
C SER A 205 -3.53 -38.66 21.05
N HIS A 206 -3.85 -38.28 22.28
CA HIS A 206 -4.21 -39.19 23.36
C HIS A 206 -5.50 -38.67 24.00
N LEU A 207 -6.63 -39.27 23.63
CA LEU A 207 -7.97 -38.83 24.03
C LEU A 207 -8.40 -39.41 25.38
N ALA A 208 -9.53 -38.95 25.93
CA ALA A 208 -10.04 -39.42 27.21
C ALA A 208 -10.26 -40.95 27.27
N SER A 209 -9.66 -41.56 28.28
CA SER A 209 -9.76 -42.99 28.58
C SER A 209 -11.04 -43.33 29.36
N GLY A 210 -11.74 -44.40 28.99
CA GLY A 210 -12.90 -44.91 29.73
C GLY A 210 -13.95 -45.56 28.82
N THR A 211 -14.75 -46.48 29.36
CA THR A 211 -15.68 -47.32 28.58
C THR A 211 -17.13 -46.80 28.58
N SER A 212 -17.54 -45.99 29.55
CA SER A 212 -18.93 -45.49 29.62
C SER A 212 -19.25 -44.48 28.51
N SER A 213 -20.54 -44.33 28.22
CA SER A 213 -21.06 -43.37 27.23
C SER A 213 -20.60 -41.92 27.51
N SER A 214 -20.49 -41.52 28.77
CA SER A 214 -19.96 -40.21 29.16
C SER A 214 -18.51 -39.97 28.72
N TYR A 215 -17.67 -41.02 28.67
CA TYR A 215 -16.30 -40.92 28.15
C TYR A 215 -16.28 -40.92 26.63
N LEU A 216 -17.25 -41.54 25.96
CA LEU A 216 -17.41 -41.45 24.51
C LEU A 216 -17.72 -40.02 24.08
N ASP A 217 -18.70 -39.38 24.73
CA ASP A 217 -19.01 -37.97 24.47
C ASP A 217 -17.82 -37.06 24.83
N ARG A 218 -17.06 -37.41 25.88
CA ARG A 218 -15.81 -36.70 26.20
C ARG A 218 -14.76 -36.82 25.09
N ARG A 219 -14.58 -37.99 24.47
CA ARG A 219 -13.67 -38.15 23.33
C ARG A 219 -14.11 -37.32 22.12
N CYS A 220 -15.40 -37.31 21.81
CA CYS A 220 -15.94 -36.43 20.76
C CYS A 220 -15.68 -34.96 21.07
N TRP A 221 -15.86 -34.54 22.33
CA TRP A 221 -15.52 -33.20 22.77
C TRP A 221 -14.02 -32.90 22.65
N ASP A 222 -13.14 -33.84 23.05
CA ASP A 222 -11.69 -33.68 22.93
C ASP A 222 -11.30 -33.46 21.45
N VAL A 223 -11.85 -34.25 20.52
CA VAL A 223 -11.61 -34.09 19.07
C VAL A 223 -12.05 -32.71 18.58
N ALA A 224 -13.26 -32.27 18.94
CA ALA A 224 -13.78 -30.97 18.57
C ALA A 224 -12.93 -29.81 19.15
N GLN A 225 -12.45 -29.95 20.38
CA GLN A 225 -11.56 -28.98 21.00
C GLN A 225 -10.19 -28.93 20.34
N ILE A 226 -9.63 -30.09 19.98
CA ILE A 226 -8.34 -30.16 19.27
C ILE A 226 -8.49 -29.48 17.91
N ALA A 227 -9.51 -29.83 17.11
CA ALA A 227 -9.72 -29.23 15.80
C ALA A 227 -9.97 -27.71 15.86
N SER A 228 -10.76 -27.23 16.83
CA SER A 228 -11.12 -25.81 16.94
C SER A 228 -10.01 -24.91 17.49
N LYS A 229 -9.15 -25.42 18.37
CA LYS A 229 -8.00 -24.68 18.92
C LYS A 229 -6.77 -24.75 18.02
N MET A 230 -6.78 -25.59 16.98
CA MET A 230 -5.63 -25.81 16.13
C MET A 230 -5.42 -24.65 15.15
N GLN A 231 -4.28 -23.98 15.30
CA GLN A 231 -3.84 -22.84 14.50
C GLN A 231 -2.32 -22.88 14.37
N PHE A 232 -1.85 -22.85 13.13
CA PHE A 232 -0.44 -22.90 12.81
C PHE A 232 0.11 -21.50 12.49
N ASP A 233 1.43 -21.37 12.45
CA ASP A 233 2.08 -20.11 12.05
C ASP A 233 1.78 -19.74 10.60
N PRO A 234 1.78 -18.46 10.21
CA PRO A 234 1.60 -18.05 8.82
C PRO A 234 2.61 -18.70 7.87
N VAL A 235 2.16 -19.11 6.68
CA VAL A 235 3.05 -19.55 5.60
C VAL A 235 3.70 -18.32 4.97
N VAL A 236 5.03 -18.30 4.99
CA VAL A 236 5.87 -17.23 4.44
C VAL A 236 6.72 -17.81 3.32
N ASN A 237 6.53 -17.28 2.12
CA ASN A 237 7.30 -17.64 0.93
C ASN A 237 8.03 -16.38 0.44
N ASN A 238 9.37 -16.43 0.34
CA ASN A 238 10.21 -15.31 -0.12
C ASN A 238 9.95 -13.97 0.61
N GLY A 239 9.64 -14.01 1.91
CA GLY A 239 9.38 -12.82 2.73
C GLY A 239 7.96 -12.25 2.60
N VAL A 240 7.10 -12.85 1.77
CA VAL A 240 5.68 -12.49 1.64
C VAL A 240 4.84 -13.51 2.40
N VAL A 241 3.93 -13.01 3.24
CA VAL A 241 2.96 -13.84 3.96
C VAL A 241 1.85 -14.22 2.98
N GLU A 242 1.57 -15.52 2.86
CA GLU A 242 0.48 -16.02 2.02
C GLU A 242 -0.87 -15.70 2.70
N ASP A 243 -1.80 -15.06 1.98
CA ASP A 243 -3.10 -14.57 2.51
C ASP A 243 -4.15 -15.68 2.60
N THR A 244 -3.75 -16.83 3.15
CA THR A 244 -4.62 -17.98 3.35
C THR A 244 -4.82 -18.23 4.84
N SER A 245 -5.99 -18.73 5.21
CA SER A 245 -6.28 -19.12 6.59
C SER A 245 -5.24 -20.11 7.12
N ASN A 246 -4.78 -19.87 8.35
CA ASN A 246 -3.82 -20.72 9.08
C ASN A 246 -4.52 -21.68 10.04
N ARG A 247 -5.84 -21.83 9.90
CA ARG A 247 -6.65 -22.74 10.71
C ARG A 247 -6.54 -24.17 10.16
N PHE A 248 -6.77 -25.13 11.05
CA PHE A 248 -6.93 -26.51 10.64
C PHE A 248 -8.17 -26.70 9.77
N GLY A 249 -8.04 -27.48 8.71
CA GLY A 249 -9.08 -27.74 7.71
C GLY A 249 -8.75 -27.24 6.30
N ASP A 250 -7.72 -26.42 6.13
CA ASP A 250 -7.29 -25.87 4.84
C ASP A 250 -6.04 -26.60 4.29
N GLU A 251 -5.63 -27.71 4.89
CA GLU A 251 -4.49 -28.53 4.43
C GLU A 251 -4.82 -29.39 3.20
N ASP A 252 -3.79 -29.77 2.44
CA ASP A 252 -3.94 -30.69 1.30
C ASP A 252 -4.05 -32.14 1.78
N PHE A 253 -3.27 -32.50 2.80
CA PHE A 253 -3.28 -33.81 3.45
C PHE A 253 -3.25 -33.66 4.98
N ALA A 254 -4.15 -34.35 5.66
CA ALA A 254 -4.17 -34.45 7.12
C ALA A 254 -4.11 -35.92 7.55
N PHE A 255 -3.32 -36.22 8.56
CA PHE A 255 -3.24 -37.53 9.20
C PHE A 255 -3.48 -37.36 10.70
N TRP A 256 -4.48 -38.07 11.22
CA TRP A 256 -4.81 -38.06 12.64
C TRP A 256 -4.62 -39.44 13.21
N PHE A 257 -3.73 -39.56 14.18
CA PHE A 257 -3.34 -40.85 14.73
C PHE A 257 -3.05 -40.75 16.23
N GLY A 258 -2.86 -41.90 16.86
CA GLY A 258 -2.55 -41.99 18.28
C GLY A 258 -3.45 -42.97 19.02
N ASP A 259 -3.43 -42.85 20.35
CA ASP A 259 -4.36 -43.56 21.22
C ASP A 259 -5.65 -42.76 21.35
N LEU A 260 -6.57 -43.03 20.42
CA LEU A 260 -7.88 -42.39 20.37
C LEU A 260 -8.83 -42.93 21.45
N ASN A 261 -8.47 -44.03 22.12
CA ASN A 261 -9.19 -44.61 23.25
C ASN A 261 -10.67 -44.99 22.98
N PHE A 262 -11.09 -45.12 21.72
CA PHE A 262 -12.39 -45.70 21.35
C PHE A 262 -12.41 -47.19 21.66
N ARG A 263 -13.55 -47.68 22.17
CA ARG A 263 -13.70 -49.03 22.71
C ARG A 263 -14.78 -49.82 21.99
N LEU A 264 -14.76 -51.13 22.18
CA LEU A 264 -15.90 -52.01 21.86
C LEU A 264 -16.95 -51.85 22.95
N GLY A 265 -17.92 -50.95 22.73
CA GLY A 265 -18.78 -50.42 23.79
C GLY A 265 -20.04 -51.23 24.09
N THR A 266 -20.50 -52.05 23.15
CA THR A 266 -21.81 -52.72 23.20
C THR A 266 -21.74 -54.20 23.58
N LEU A 267 -20.54 -54.79 23.63
CA LEU A 267 -20.32 -56.21 23.91
C LEU A 267 -19.63 -56.42 25.27
N PRO A 268 -19.96 -57.49 26.02
CA PRO A 268 -19.27 -57.84 27.25
C PRO A 268 -17.78 -58.15 27.01
N GLY A 269 -16.91 -57.61 27.86
CA GLY A 269 -15.46 -57.74 27.71
C GLY A 269 -14.92 -59.18 27.82
N ASP A 270 -15.61 -60.04 28.57
CA ASP A 270 -15.25 -61.45 28.73
C ASP A 270 -15.53 -62.26 27.46
N ASP A 271 -16.61 -61.94 26.74
CA ASP A 271 -16.98 -62.61 25.47
C ASP A 271 -16.01 -62.23 24.35
N ILE A 272 -15.70 -60.93 24.22
CA ILE A 272 -14.68 -60.44 23.27
C ILE A 272 -13.35 -61.15 23.52
N ARG A 273 -12.92 -61.21 24.79
CA ARG A 273 -11.66 -61.86 25.17
C ARG A 273 -11.67 -63.33 24.82
N ARG A 274 -12.76 -64.05 25.11
CA ARG A 274 -12.88 -65.49 24.83
C ARG A 274 -12.77 -65.76 23.33
N ILE A 275 -13.52 -65.02 22.52
CA ILE A 275 -13.54 -65.17 21.07
C ILE A 275 -12.15 -64.90 20.48
N LEU A 276 -11.53 -63.77 20.83
CA LEU A 276 -10.21 -63.41 20.30
C LEU A 276 -9.08 -64.32 20.80
N THR A 277 -9.19 -64.85 22.03
CA THR A 277 -8.19 -65.79 22.58
C THR A 277 -8.14 -67.10 21.80
N LEU A 278 -9.24 -67.54 21.18
CA LEU A 278 -9.26 -68.74 20.34
C LEU A 278 -8.35 -68.58 19.11
N HIS A 279 -8.38 -67.42 18.46
CA HIS A 279 -7.53 -67.13 17.31
C HIS A 279 -6.05 -66.93 17.69
N MET A 280 -5.77 -66.38 18.87
CA MET A 280 -4.38 -66.19 19.32
C MET A 280 -3.67 -67.50 19.72
N ARG A 281 -4.40 -68.50 20.22
CA ARG A 281 -3.81 -69.79 20.65
C ARG A 281 -3.41 -70.70 19.50
N GLY A 282 -4.05 -70.59 18.33
CA GLY A 282 -3.75 -71.41 17.15
C GLY A 282 -2.56 -70.91 16.32
N GLU A 283 -2.39 -69.59 16.20
CA GLU A 283 -1.37 -68.98 15.31
C GLU A 283 -0.06 -68.59 16.02
N TYR A 284 -0.07 -68.36 17.35
CA TYR A 284 1.05 -67.70 18.05
C TYR A 284 1.64 -68.47 19.25
N ASP A 285 1.05 -69.60 19.68
CA ASP A 285 1.60 -70.41 20.77
C ASP A 285 2.59 -71.47 20.25
N VAL A 286 3.86 -71.08 20.13
CA VAL A 286 4.95 -72.00 19.75
C VAL A 286 5.67 -72.57 20.98
N SER A 287 5.13 -72.46 22.20
CA SER A 287 5.92 -72.81 23.41
C SER A 287 5.24 -73.57 24.54
N SER A 288 3.93 -73.80 24.55
CA SER A 288 3.29 -74.48 25.69
C SER A 288 2.98 -75.98 25.46
N GLN A 289 3.87 -76.86 25.93
CA GLN A 289 3.55 -78.27 26.18
C GLN A 289 2.91 -78.42 27.58
N LYS A 290 1.63 -78.10 27.73
CA LYS A 290 0.84 -78.52 28.90
C LYS A 290 -0.63 -78.74 28.51
N PRO A 291 -1.25 -79.87 28.89
CA PRO A 291 -2.66 -80.10 28.58
C PRO A 291 -3.55 -79.16 29.42
N PRO A 292 -4.72 -78.74 28.89
CA PRO A 292 -5.58 -77.75 29.52
C PRO A 292 -6.25 -78.30 30.79
N GLN A 293 -6.35 -77.47 31.83
CA GLN A 293 -7.33 -77.65 32.89
C GLN A 293 -8.69 -77.10 32.45
N PRO A 294 -9.81 -77.77 32.73
CA PRO A 294 -11.14 -77.23 32.43
C PRO A 294 -11.43 -76.02 33.31
N LEU A 295 -12.03 -74.98 32.73
CA LEU A 295 -12.65 -73.89 33.47
C LEU A 295 -14.07 -74.33 33.87
N ASP A 296 -14.38 -74.23 35.16
CA ASP A 296 -15.71 -74.48 35.71
C ASP A 296 -16.74 -73.48 35.14
N GLY A 297 -17.81 -74.01 34.54
CA GLY A 297 -18.97 -73.23 34.05
C GLY A 297 -19.65 -73.91 32.85
N GLU A 298 -20.97 -74.00 32.89
CA GLU A 298 -21.83 -74.91 32.11
C GLU A 298 -21.56 -75.00 30.58
N PRO A 299 -21.72 -76.19 29.98
CA PRO A 299 -21.71 -76.34 28.53
C PRO A 299 -22.95 -75.69 27.94
N VAL A 300 -22.78 -74.60 27.19
CA VAL A 300 -23.82 -74.10 26.29
C VAL A 300 -24.00 -75.13 25.17
N ILE A 301 -25.11 -75.86 25.25
CA ILE A 301 -25.67 -76.65 24.16
C ILE A 301 -26.10 -75.64 23.10
N VAL A 302 -25.42 -75.62 21.94
CA VAL A 302 -25.94 -74.95 20.76
C VAL A 302 -27.11 -75.80 20.26
N MET A 303 -28.33 -75.36 20.57
CA MET A 303 -29.53 -75.85 19.91
C MET A 303 -29.44 -75.46 18.43
N ARG A 304 -29.39 -76.46 17.55
CA ARG A 304 -29.68 -76.29 16.13
C ARG A 304 -31.19 -76.41 16.00
N ASP A 305 -31.88 -75.29 15.81
CA ASP A 305 -33.25 -75.31 15.29
C ASP A 305 -33.18 -75.48 13.78
N SER A 306 -33.66 -76.63 13.31
CA SER A 306 -34.01 -76.86 11.91
C SER A 306 -35.21 -77.80 11.93
N GLU A 307 -36.41 -77.24 11.81
CA GLU A 307 -37.60 -78.00 11.45
C GLU A 307 -37.63 -78.13 9.92
N SER A 308 -37.55 -79.36 9.42
CA SER A 308 -38.21 -79.83 8.19
C SER A 308 -37.83 -81.29 7.91
N ASP A 309 -38.57 -82.19 8.56
CA ASP A 309 -39.07 -83.50 8.13
C ASP A 309 -38.19 -84.51 7.35
N GLU A 310 -38.01 -85.64 8.06
CA GLU A 310 -38.32 -87.02 7.65
C GLU A 310 -37.28 -87.87 6.85
N GLU A 311 -36.97 -89.00 7.50
CA GLU A 311 -36.56 -90.33 7.00
C GLU A 311 -35.08 -90.78 7.02
N THR A 312 -34.78 -91.51 8.11
CA THR A 312 -34.31 -92.91 8.11
C THR A 312 -32.81 -93.23 7.94
N MET A 313 -32.17 -93.46 9.10
CA MET A 313 -31.22 -94.56 9.45
C MET A 313 -30.17 -95.00 8.42
N THR A 314 -28.88 -94.78 8.70
CA THR A 314 -27.94 -95.81 9.24
C THR A 314 -26.49 -95.29 9.28
N ALA A 315 -25.71 -95.94 10.14
CA ALA A 315 -24.42 -95.52 10.68
C ALA A 315 -23.19 -95.90 9.85
N SER A 316 -22.02 -95.55 10.41
CA SER A 316 -20.62 -95.97 10.12
C SER A 316 -19.86 -95.07 9.14
N SER A 317 -18.82 -94.32 9.57
CA SER A 317 -17.47 -94.69 10.04
C SER A 317 -16.47 -94.99 8.91
N PHE A 318 -15.26 -94.42 9.09
CA PHE A 318 -13.99 -94.62 8.38
C PHE A 318 -13.78 -93.79 7.09
N SER A 319 -12.95 -92.74 7.12
CA SER A 319 -11.50 -92.76 6.88
C SER A 319 -11.05 -93.63 5.70
N HIS A 320 -10.63 -92.99 4.60
CA HIS A 320 -9.23 -93.05 4.12
C HIS A 320 -9.05 -92.31 2.77
N SER A 321 -7.95 -91.55 2.73
CA SER A 321 -6.94 -91.58 1.67
C SER A 321 -7.35 -91.44 0.21
N ARG A 322 -7.05 -90.24 -0.29
CA ARG A 322 -6.55 -89.91 -1.62
C ARG A 322 -5.55 -90.94 -2.15
N GLU A 323 -5.90 -91.60 -3.25
CA GLU A 323 -4.96 -92.05 -4.28
C GLU A 323 -5.42 -91.53 -5.65
N GLN A 324 -4.48 -90.89 -6.34
CA GLN A 324 -4.63 -90.40 -7.71
C GLN A 324 -4.56 -91.58 -8.69
N SER A 325 -5.47 -91.63 -9.65
CA SER A 325 -5.18 -92.22 -10.96
C SER A 325 -5.59 -91.25 -12.06
N PHE A 326 -4.58 -90.83 -12.79
CA PHE A 326 -4.60 -90.03 -14.00
C PHE A 326 -5.30 -90.81 -15.14
N ASP A 327 -6.36 -90.27 -15.74
CA ASP A 327 -6.47 -90.28 -17.20
C ASP A 327 -7.60 -89.38 -17.75
N SER A 328 -7.25 -88.76 -18.88
CA SER A 328 -8.11 -88.14 -19.90
C SER A 328 -8.63 -86.71 -19.67
N ALA A 329 -8.21 -85.87 -20.61
CA ALA A 329 -8.47 -84.45 -20.76
C ALA A 329 -9.94 -84.12 -21.04
N THR A 330 -10.28 -82.85 -20.79
CA THR A 330 -11.53 -82.13 -21.09
C THR A 330 -12.70 -82.32 -20.12
N SER A 331 -12.56 -81.74 -18.92
CA SER A 331 -13.68 -81.14 -18.18
C SER A 331 -13.16 -79.99 -17.33
N LEU A 332 -13.94 -78.91 -17.24
CA LEU A 332 -13.70 -77.75 -16.37
C LEU A 332 -13.42 -78.21 -14.92
N PRO A 333 -12.64 -77.45 -14.12
CA PRO A 333 -12.48 -77.76 -12.69
C PRO A 333 -13.83 -77.76 -12.00
N ASP A 334 -14.05 -78.72 -11.10
CA ASP A 334 -15.22 -78.76 -10.19
C ASP A 334 -15.29 -77.42 -9.42
N PRO A 335 -16.48 -76.84 -9.19
CA PRO A 335 -16.62 -75.55 -8.50
C PRO A 335 -16.17 -75.58 -7.03
N ASP A 336 -15.79 -76.75 -6.49
CA ASP A 336 -15.25 -76.92 -5.14
C ASP A 336 -13.70 -76.86 -5.06
N ASP A 337 -12.99 -76.61 -6.17
CA ASP A 337 -11.51 -76.55 -6.22
C ASP A 337 -10.95 -75.10 -6.32
N PHE A 338 -11.77 -74.08 -6.05
CA PHE A 338 -11.27 -72.72 -5.82
C PHE A 338 -10.69 -72.62 -4.40
N PRO A 339 -9.52 -71.97 -4.19
CA PRO A 339 -9.08 -71.65 -2.84
C PRO A 339 -10.15 -70.74 -2.22
N GLN A 340 -10.87 -71.26 -1.22
CA GLN A 340 -11.84 -70.49 -0.45
C GLN A 340 -11.15 -69.22 0.05
N ASP A 341 -11.70 -68.06 -0.31
CA ASP A 341 -11.30 -66.79 0.27
C ASP A 341 -11.39 -66.93 1.81
N PRO A 342 -10.30 -66.69 2.56
CA PRO A 342 -10.31 -66.77 4.02
C PRO A 342 -11.43 -65.94 4.67
N SER A 343 -11.96 -64.91 3.98
CA SER A 343 -13.08 -64.08 4.45
C SER A 343 -14.43 -64.83 4.53
N GLN A 344 -14.57 -65.94 3.79
CA GLN A 344 -15.80 -66.75 3.70
C GLN A 344 -15.85 -67.90 4.73
N ASP A 345 -14.73 -68.18 5.42
CA ASP A 345 -14.71 -69.14 6.52
C ASP A 345 -15.20 -68.47 7.81
N PRO A 346 -16.35 -68.91 8.40
CA PRO A 346 -16.86 -68.36 9.66
C PRO A 346 -15.93 -68.61 10.86
N ALA A 347 -14.92 -69.49 10.72
CA ALA A 347 -13.87 -69.70 11.72
C ALA A 347 -12.61 -68.86 11.47
N SER A 348 -12.58 -68.02 10.43
CA SER A 348 -11.44 -67.14 10.15
C SER A 348 -11.35 -65.98 11.16
N LEU A 349 -10.11 -65.51 11.35
CA LEU A 349 -9.88 -64.30 12.16
C LEU A 349 -10.59 -63.10 11.54
N GLN A 350 -10.57 -62.95 10.22
CA GLN A 350 -11.15 -61.78 9.54
C GLN A 350 -12.68 -61.72 9.71
N ALA A 351 -13.40 -62.83 9.54
CA ALA A 351 -14.85 -62.88 9.78
C ALA A 351 -15.20 -62.50 11.24
N THR A 352 -14.38 -62.93 12.19
CA THR A 352 -14.52 -62.56 13.60
C THR A 352 -14.29 -61.06 13.81
N LEU A 353 -13.27 -60.48 13.18
CA LEU A 353 -13.03 -59.02 13.25
C LEU A 353 -14.19 -58.24 12.62
N ASP A 354 -14.69 -58.66 11.46
CA ASP A 354 -15.79 -58.01 10.76
C ASP A 354 -17.10 -58.06 11.57
N SER A 355 -17.31 -59.09 12.39
CA SER A 355 -18.42 -59.14 13.35
C SER A 355 -18.27 -58.15 14.52
N LEU A 356 -17.04 -57.82 14.92
CA LEU A 356 -16.74 -56.93 16.06
C LEU A 356 -16.67 -55.45 15.63
N LEU A 357 -16.26 -55.16 14.40
CA LEU A 357 -16.07 -53.78 13.91
C LEU A 357 -17.34 -52.91 13.91
N PRO A 358 -18.56 -53.40 13.64
CA PRO A 358 -19.79 -52.61 13.80
C PRO A 358 -20.02 -52.11 15.23
N HIS A 359 -19.45 -52.78 16.23
CA HIS A 359 -19.55 -52.44 17.65
C HIS A 359 -18.42 -51.48 18.11
N ASP A 360 -17.55 -51.06 17.19
CA ASP A 360 -16.48 -50.09 17.44
C ASP A 360 -17.04 -48.66 17.56
N GLN A 361 -16.77 -48.04 18.70
CA GLN A 361 -17.27 -46.70 19.00
C GLN A 361 -16.79 -45.63 18.01
N LEU A 362 -15.60 -45.75 17.42
CA LEU A 362 -15.12 -44.76 16.44
C LEU A 362 -15.96 -44.81 15.17
N ARG A 363 -16.20 -46.02 14.62
CA ARG A 363 -17.06 -46.22 13.45
C ARG A 363 -18.49 -45.72 13.70
N GLU A 364 -19.05 -46.03 14.87
CA GLU A 364 -20.37 -45.53 15.28
C GLU A 364 -20.43 -44.00 15.35
N VAL A 365 -19.39 -43.35 15.90
CA VAL A 365 -19.30 -41.89 16.02
C VAL A 365 -19.16 -41.20 14.66
N ILE A 366 -18.40 -41.79 13.73
CA ILE A 366 -18.27 -41.30 12.36
C ILE A 366 -19.61 -41.42 11.63
N ALA A 367 -20.26 -42.59 11.69
CA ALA A 367 -21.54 -42.84 11.06
C ALA A 367 -22.65 -41.89 11.57
N ARG A 368 -22.64 -41.59 12.87
CA ARG A 368 -23.59 -40.65 13.50
C ARG A 368 -23.22 -39.17 13.34
N ARG A 369 -22.23 -38.84 12.51
CA ARG A 369 -21.73 -37.47 12.27
C ARG A 369 -21.35 -36.71 13.56
N LYS A 370 -20.81 -37.40 14.57
CA LYS A 370 -20.41 -36.81 15.87
C LYS A 370 -18.96 -36.34 15.90
N ALA A 371 -18.03 -37.08 15.29
CA ALA A 371 -16.62 -36.71 15.15
C ALA A 371 -16.02 -37.42 13.92
N PHE A 372 -14.97 -36.85 13.33
CA PHE A 372 -14.29 -37.39 12.13
C PHE A 372 -15.22 -37.70 10.93
N HIS A 373 -16.34 -36.98 10.79
CA HIS A 373 -17.29 -37.20 9.69
C HIS A 373 -16.99 -36.32 8.47
N ASP A 374 -16.19 -35.28 8.65
CA ASP A 374 -15.81 -34.26 7.67
C ASP A 374 -14.69 -34.74 6.73
N GLY A 375 -14.96 -35.83 6.00
CA GLY A 375 -14.09 -36.37 4.95
C GLY A 375 -12.92 -37.24 5.43
N TRP A 376 -12.88 -37.62 6.72
CA TRP A 376 -11.87 -38.55 7.23
C TRP A 376 -12.14 -39.99 6.80
N ARG A 377 -11.06 -40.72 6.54
CA ARG A 377 -11.09 -42.13 6.17
C ARG A 377 -10.13 -42.92 7.05
N GLU A 378 -10.44 -44.20 7.22
CA GLU A 378 -9.59 -45.18 7.89
C GLU A 378 -9.38 -46.37 6.95
N GLY A 379 -8.20 -47.00 7.01
CA GLY A 379 -7.94 -48.25 6.30
C GLY A 379 -8.77 -49.43 6.86
N PRO A 380 -8.92 -50.52 6.08
CA PRO A 380 -9.55 -51.73 6.58
C PRO A 380 -8.75 -52.30 7.76
N VAL A 381 -9.43 -52.57 8.88
CA VAL A 381 -8.79 -53.12 10.09
C VAL A 381 -8.75 -54.64 9.97
N THR A 382 -7.59 -55.17 9.58
CA THR A 382 -7.34 -56.61 9.38
C THR A 382 -6.48 -57.22 10.49
N PHE A 383 -6.35 -56.52 11.62
CA PHE A 383 -5.48 -56.89 12.72
C PHE A 383 -6.22 -56.91 14.06
N LEU A 384 -5.73 -57.75 14.99
CA LEU A 384 -6.29 -57.91 16.34
C LEU A 384 -6.29 -56.59 17.13
N PRO A 385 -7.23 -56.41 18.08
CA PRO A 385 -7.25 -55.27 18.97
C PRO A 385 -5.89 -54.96 19.60
N THR A 386 -5.47 -53.70 19.60
CA THR A 386 -4.13 -53.29 20.05
C THR A 386 -4.02 -53.11 21.56
N TYR A 387 -5.15 -53.15 22.28
CA TYR A 387 -5.24 -52.93 23.72
C TYR A 387 -6.26 -53.90 24.34
N LYS A 388 -6.15 -54.39 25.58
CA LYS A 388 -5.06 -54.26 26.56
C LYS A 388 -4.38 -55.61 26.78
N TYR A 389 -3.06 -55.64 26.73
CA TYR A 389 -2.25 -56.84 26.93
C TYR A 389 -1.52 -56.82 28.27
N ASP A 390 -1.17 -58.01 28.76
CA ASP A 390 -0.20 -58.12 29.85
C ASP A 390 1.22 -57.86 29.29
N VAL A 391 1.97 -56.97 29.93
CA VAL A 391 3.34 -56.62 29.52
C VAL A 391 4.22 -57.87 29.53
N GLY A 392 4.97 -58.08 28.45
CA GLY A 392 5.79 -59.27 28.22
C GLY A 392 5.07 -60.43 27.53
N SER A 393 3.75 -60.33 27.29
CA SER A 393 2.96 -61.37 26.63
C SER A 393 2.61 -61.04 25.18
N VAL A 394 2.66 -62.06 24.32
CA VAL A 394 2.22 -62.00 22.92
C VAL A 394 0.72 -62.32 22.78
N ALA A 395 0.18 -63.17 23.66
CA ALA A 395 -1.14 -63.80 23.48
C ALA A 395 -2.05 -63.76 24.73
N LEU A 396 -1.72 -62.94 25.74
CA LEU A 396 -2.54 -62.81 26.95
C LEU A 396 -3.08 -61.38 27.08
N PHE A 397 -4.40 -61.27 26.96
CA PHE A 397 -5.13 -60.04 27.26
C PHE A 397 -5.23 -59.82 28.79
N ASP A 398 -5.32 -58.56 29.21
CA ASP A 398 -5.33 -58.07 30.60
C ASP A 398 -5.87 -59.06 31.64
N SER A 399 -4.97 -59.71 32.40
CA SER A 399 -5.30 -60.64 33.49
C SER A 399 -5.43 -59.94 34.85
N SER A 400 -5.28 -58.60 34.89
CA SER A 400 -5.42 -57.82 36.11
C SER A 400 -6.85 -57.87 36.68
N GLU A 401 -7.01 -57.45 37.94
CA GLU A 401 -8.30 -57.33 38.61
C GLU A 401 -9.32 -56.47 37.84
N LYS A 402 -8.85 -55.60 36.93
CA LYS A 402 -9.69 -54.69 36.13
C LYS A 402 -10.22 -55.32 34.84
N ARG A 403 -9.68 -56.46 34.40
CA ARG A 403 -10.10 -57.26 33.22
C ARG A 403 -10.62 -56.41 32.05
N ARG A 404 -9.86 -55.43 31.59
CA ARG A 404 -10.32 -54.48 30.56
C ARG A 404 -10.57 -55.20 29.23
N ALA A 405 -11.72 -54.91 28.61
CA ALA A 405 -12.09 -55.48 27.31
C ALA A 405 -11.05 -55.13 26.22
N PRO A 406 -10.69 -56.09 25.34
CA PRO A 406 -9.88 -55.79 24.17
C PRO A 406 -10.55 -54.73 23.28
N SER A 407 -9.78 -53.79 22.71
CA SER A 407 -10.29 -52.69 21.88
C SER A 407 -9.22 -52.14 20.93
N TRP A 408 -9.66 -51.59 19.79
CA TRP A 408 -8.81 -50.83 18.85
C TRP A 408 -8.69 -49.37 19.29
N CYS A 409 -7.89 -49.16 20.34
CA CYS A 409 -7.61 -47.84 20.88
C CYS A 409 -6.68 -47.02 19.97
N ASP A 410 -5.68 -47.68 19.38
CA ASP A 410 -4.68 -47.06 18.52
C ASP A 410 -5.18 -47.06 17.07
N ARG A 411 -5.24 -45.87 16.43
CA ARG A 411 -5.82 -45.70 15.07
C ARG A 411 -5.02 -44.72 14.24
N ILE A 412 -5.09 -44.84 12.91
CA ILE A 412 -4.55 -43.85 11.95
C ILE A 412 -5.63 -43.52 10.92
N LEU A 413 -6.15 -42.30 10.98
CA LEU A 413 -7.06 -41.72 10.02
C LEU A 413 -6.33 -40.75 9.09
N TYR A 414 -6.87 -40.56 7.89
CA TYR A 414 -6.35 -39.63 6.90
C TYR A 414 -7.48 -38.87 6.19
N ARG A 415 -7.16 -37.69 5.68
CA ARG A 415 -8.08 -36.84 4.92
C ARG A 415 -7.31 -36.04 3.87
N THR A 416 -7.92 -35.85 2.71
CA THR A 416 -7.45 -34.90 1.68
C THR A 416 -8.38 -33.70 1.60
N ARG A 417 -7.90 -32.59 1.03
CA ARG A 417 -8.76 -31.43 0.73
C ARG A 417 -9.97 -31.82 -0.12
N ASP A 418 -9.76 -32.66 -1.13
CA ASP A 418 -10.80 -33.09 -2.07
C ASP A 418 -11.91 -33.87 -1.35
N TYR A 419 -11.56 -34.75 -0.40
CA TYR A 419 -12.54 -35.50 0.39
C TYR A 419 -13.37 -34.58 1.29
N LYS A 420 -12.74 -33.58 1.90
CA LYS A 420 -13.44 -32.60 2.73
C LYS A 420 -14.42 -31.77 1.90
N GLN A 421 -13.97 -31.25 0.76
CA GLN A 421 -14.81 -30.45 -0.15
C GLN A 421 -15.98 -31.27 -0.72
N ALA A 422 -15.75 -32.54 -1.07
CA ALA A 422 -16.81 -33.44 -1.50
C ALA A 422 -17.85 -33.68 -0.40
N PHE A 423 -17.41 -33.83 0.85
CA PHE A 423 -18.31 -33.95 2.00
C PHE A 423 -19.11 -32.67 2.24
N GLU A 424 -18.45 -31.50 2.23
CA GLU A 424 -19.10 -30.20 2.41
C GLU A 424 -20.14 -29.92 1.32
N LYS A 425 -19.81 -30.25 0.06
CA LYS A 425 -20.75 -30.16 -1.06
C LYS A 425 -21.96 -31.07 -0.83
N LYS A 426 -21.75 -32.33 -0.49
CA LYS A 426 -22.84 -33.27 -0.19
C LYS A 426 -23.71 -32.80 0.98
N ALA A 427 -23.11 -32.28 2.05
CA ALA A 427 -23.84 -31.75 3.20
C ALA A 427 -24.68 -30.52 2.85
N LEU A 428 -24.15 -29.62 2.00
CA LEU A 428 -24.88 -28.48 1.47
C LEU A 428 -26.03 -28.93 0.57
N ASP A 429 -25.80 -29.91 -0.31
CA ASP A 429 -26.83 -30.46 -1.18
C ASP A 429 -27.98 -31.09 -0.35
N GLU A 430 -27.67 -31.87 0.69
CA GLU A 430 -28.63 -32.42 1.65
C GLU A 430 -29.42 -31.32 2.40
N GLU A 431 -28.76 -30.24 2.82
CA GLU A 431 -29.42 -29.11 3.51
C GLU A 431 -30.33 -28.33 2.55
N THR A 432 -29.90 -28.10 1.31
CA THR A 432 -30.73 -27.45 0.29
C THR A 432 -31.92 -28.31 -0.10
N ALA A 433 -31.76 -29.64 -0.19
CA ALA A 433 -32.86 -30.58 -0.41
C ALA A 433 -33.86 -30.52 0.76
N LYS A 434 -33.37 -30.59 2.00
CA LYS A 434 -34.23 -30.49 3.19
C LYS A 434 -34.98 -29.15 3.25
N LYS A 435 -34.32 -28.04 2.90
CA LYS A 435 -34.97 -26.72 2.84
C LYS A 435 -36.04 -26.64 1.76
N ARG A 436 -35.80 -27.25 0.58
CA ARG A 436 -36.80 -27.38 -0.48
C ARG A 436 -37.99 -28.24 -0.03
N ASP A 437 -37.74 -29.35 0.66
CA ASP A 437 -38.78 -30.23 1.19
C ASP A 437 -39.62 -29.54 2.27
N ASP A 438 -38.98 -28.81 3.19
CA ASP A 438 -39.65 -28.02 4.23
C ASP A 438 -40.46 -26.86 3.60
N GLU A 439 -39.97 -26.26 2.52
CA GLU A 439 -40.70 -25.25 1.76
C GLU A 439 -41.93 -25.85 1.05
N MET A 440 -41.79 -27.02 0.41
CA MET A 440 -42.92 -27.74 -0.20
C MET A 440 -43.98 -28.13 0.83
N LYS A 441 -43.56 -28.64 2.00
CA LYS A 441 -44.46 -28.95 3.13
C LYS A 441 -45.16 -27.70 3.67
N SER A 442 -44.46 -26.56 3.77
CA SER A 442 -45.05 -25.30 4.24
C SER A 442 -46.09 -24.71 3.27
N ARG A 443 -45.99 -25.06 1.98
CA ARG A 443 -46.96 -24.68 0.93
C ARG A 443 -48.18 -25.61 0.88
N GLY A 444 -48.28 -26.58 1.79
CA GLY A 444 -49.45 -27.45 1.95
C GLY A 444 -49.52 -28.61 0.96
N ILE A 445 -48.42 -28.94 0.29
CA ILE A 445 -48.30 -30.16 -0.51
C ILE A 445 -47.82 -31.25 0.46
N GLU A 446 -48.78 -31.91 1.12
CA GLU A 446 -48.47 -33.14 1.84
C GLU A 446 -48.16 -34.22 0.80
N ALA A 447 -47.06 -34.95 1.02
CA ALA A 447 -46.78 -36.16 0.28
C ALA A 447 -47.77 -37.23 0.74
N ASP A 448 -49.00 -37.16 0.22
CA ASP A 448 -49.95 -38.26 0.32
C ASP A 448 -49.42 -39.38 -0.59
N GLU A 449 -48.97 -40.47 0.03
CA GLU A 449 -48.60 -41.73 -0.64
C GLU A 449 -49.80 -42.46 -1.30
N ASP A 450 -50.96 -41.79 -1.48
CA ASP A 450 -52.16 -42.36 -2.09
C ASP A 450 -52.85 -41.35 -3.02
N VAL A 451 -52.22 -41.01 -4.16
CA VAL A 451 -52.94 -40.37 -5.28
C VAL A 451 -52.82 -41.24 -6.52
N LEU A 452 -53.68 -42.25 -6.56
CA LEU A 452 -54.07 -42.95 -7.79
C LEU A 452 -54.67 -41.88 -8.74
N PHE A 453 -53.96 -41.47 -9.77
CA PHE A 453 -54.48 -40.55 -10.79
C PHE A 453 -55.76 -41.11 -11.42
N SER A 454 -56.91 -40.50 -11.15
CA SER A 454 -58.14 -40.76 -11.90
C SER A 454 -58.07 -40.01 -13.23
N TYR A 455 -57.74 -40.74 -14.29
CA TYR A 455 -57.75 -40.25 -15.67
C TYR A 455 -59.17 -39.81 -16.09
N ASN A 456 -59.35 -38.53 -16.44
CA ASN A 456 -60.60 -37.99 -16.97
C ASN A 456 -60.41 -37.61 -18.46
N PRO A 457 -60.95 -38.37 -19.43
CA PRO A 457 -60.60 -38.25 -20.86
C PRO A 457 -61.24 -37.09 -21.63
N GLU A 458 -61.95 -36.16 -20.98
CA GLU A 458 -62.84 -35.21 -21.68
C GLU A 458 -62.34 -33.75 -21.74
N GLU A 459 -61.21 -33.40 -21.11
CA GLU A 459 -60.77 -31.99 -21.02
C GLU A 459 -59.46 -31.64 -21.75
N ASP A 460 -58.65 -32.62 -22.21
CA ASP A 460 -57.34 -32.34 -22.84
C ASP A 460 -57.39 -32.37 -24.37
N GLY A 461 -58.25 -31.54 -24.95
CA GLY A 461 -58.31 -31.37 -26.39
C GLY A 461 -58.79 -29.99 -26.79
N GLU A 462 -57.91 -28.98 -26.74
CA GLU A 462 -57.88 -27.93 -27.77
C GLU A 462 -56.60 -27.09 -27.71
N GLU A 463 -56.07 -26.83 -28.91
CA GLU A 463 -54.77 -26.28 -29.25
C GLU A 463 -54.65 -24.77 -28.95
N GLN A 464 -53.49 -24.35 -28.41
CA GLN A 464 -52.98 -22.98 -28.61
C GLN A 464 -51.45 -22.95 -28.53
N GLU A 465 -50.80 -22.78 -29.69
CA GLU A 465 -49.44 -22.28 -29.83
C GLU A 465 -49.49 -20.82 -30.38
N PRO A 466 -48.39 -20.04 -30.38
CA PRO A 466 -47.22 -20.01 -29.47
C PRO A 466 -46.82 -18.55 -29.11
N GLU A 467 -46.11 -18.28 -28.00
CA GLU A 467 -45.09 -17.20 -27.92
C GLU A 467 -44.01 -17.50 -26.84
N ALA A 468 -42.80 -17.02 -27.07
CA ALA A 468 -41.51 -17.54 -26.60
C ALA A 468 -41.06 -17.14 -25.17
N SER A 469 -40.28 -17.99 -24.50
CA SER A 469 -38.95 -17.65 -23.90
C SER A 469 -38.31 -18.80 -23.09
N THR A 470 -37.03 -19.05 -23.41
CA THR A 470 -35.90 -19.49 -22.57
C THR A 470 -35.99 -20.77 -21.72
N ASP A 471 -35.39 -21.83 -22.28
CA ASP A 471 -34.18 -22.50 -21.75
C ASP A 471 -34.10 -22.75 -20.24
N THR A 472 -34.53 -23.94 -19.81
CA THR A 472 -33.88 -24.73 -18.75
C THR A 472 -34.13 -26.21 -19.04
N GLY A 473 -33.13 -26.87 -19.63
CA GLY A 473 -33.11 -28.32 -19.79
C GLY A 473 -32.90 -29.00 -18.45
N TYR A 474 -33.97 -29.54 -17.87
CA TYR A 474 -33.93 -30.50 -16.78
C TYR A 474 -33.72 -31.89 -17.40
N GLU A 475 -32.57 -32.50 -17.13
CA GLU A 475 -32.38 -33.94 -17.33
C GLU A 475 -32.89 -34.64 -16.07
N TYR A 476 -33.90 -35.48 -16.25
CA TYR A 476 -34.57 -36.27 -15.22
C TYR A 476 -33.87 -37.62 -15.14
N ASP A 477 -33.21 -37.91 -14.01
CA ASP A 477 -32.54 -39.18 -13.80
C ASP A 477 -33.58 -40.17 -13.21
N GLU A 478 -33.84 -41.21 -13.99
CA GLU A 478 -34.72 -42.34 -13.70
C GLU A 478 -34.27 -43.10 -12.45
N TYR A 479 -35.20 -43.42 -11.54
CA TYR A 479 -34.99 -44.40 -10.47
C TYR A 479 -34.87 -45.79 -11.09
N ASP A 480 -33.68 -46.39 -11.04
CA ASP A 480 -33.50 -47.82 -11.30
C ASP A 480 -33.31 -48.54 -9.95
N GLU A 481 -34.39 -49.15 -9.48
CA GLU A 481 -34.36 -50.16 -8.41
C GLU A 481 -33.83 -51.46 -9.02
N ASN A 482 -32.51 -51.69 -8.97
CA ASN A 482 -31.93 -53.03 -8.92
C ASN A 482 -30.59 -52.99 -8.18
N ASP A 483 -30.61 -53.62 -7.00
CA ASP A 483 -29.47 -53.94 -6.17
C ASP A 483 -28.61 -55.00 -6.89
N ASP A 484 -27.44 -54.61 -7.40
CA ASP A 484 -26.28 -55.48 -7.54
C ASP A 484 -25.01 -54.63 -7.82
N HIS A 485 -23.95 -54.96 -7.09
CA HIS A 485 -22.65 -54.31 -7.08
C HIS A 485 -22.09 -53.91 -8.47
N ASP A 486 -21.97 -52.60 -8.74
CA ASP A 486 -20.76 -52.06 -9.35
C ASP A 486 -20.60 -50.55 -9.07
N GLN A 487 -19.40 -50.16 -8.67
CA GLN A 487 -19.05 -48.77 -8.33
C GLN A 487 -18.91 -47.95 -9.62
N THR A 488 -19.82 -47.03 -9.89
CA THR A 488 -19.57 -45.95 -10.86
C THR A 488 -18.61 -44.93 -10.24
N GLU A 489 -17.31 -45.17 -10.43
CA GLU A 489 -16.24 -44.22 -10.15
C GLU A 489 -16.50 -42.89 -10.89
N SER A 490 -16.95 -41.86 -10.16
CA SER A 490 -16.66 -40.48 -10.56
C SER A 490 -15.13 -40.35 -10.63
N MET A 491 -14.55 -39.97 -11.77
CA MET A 491 -13.10 -39.85 -12.01
C MET A 491 -12.40 -38.80 -11.11
N VAL A 492 -12.41 -38.99 -9.79
CA VAL A 492 -11.53 -38.29 -8.85
C VAL A 492 -10.25 -39.10 -8.81
N THR A 493 -9.21 -38.64 -9.49
CA THR A 493 -7.88 -39.25 -9.37
C THR A 493 -7.44 -39.18 -7.92
N ASP A 494 -7.41 -40.32 -7.24
CA ASP A 494 -7.13 -40.36 -5.81
C ASP A 494 -5.69 -39.89 -5.53
N ARG A 495 -5.55 -38.73 -4.88
CA ARG A 495 -4.25 -38.12 -4.58
C ARG A 495 -3.51 -38.84 -3.43
N VAL A 496 -4.21 -39.71 -2.71
CA VAL A 496 -3.68 -40.53 -1.61
C VAL A 496 -3.98 -42.00 -1.90
N LYS A 497 -2.98 -42.86 -1.74
CA LYS A 497 -3.15 -44.31 -1.80
C LYS A 497 -2.62 -44.93 -0.52
N LEU A 498 -3.47 -45.63 0.23
CA LEU A 498 -3.05 -46.45 1.37
C LEU A 498 -2.47 -47.76 0.87
N GLU A 499 -1.22 -48.06 1.22
CA GLU A 499 -0.52 -49.30 0.83
C GLU A 499 -0.54 -50.34 1.94
N LEU A 500 -0.39 -49.90 3.20
CA LEU A 500 -0.31 -50.78 4.36
C LEU A 500 -1.04 -50.15 5.54
N TYR A 501 -1.78 -50.96 6.30
CA TYR A 501 -2.30 -50.59 7.63
C TYR A 501 -2.29 -51.83 8.52
N THR A 502 -1.35 -51.91 9.48
CA THR A 502 -1.12 -53.14 10.26
C THR A 502 -0.55 -52.86 11.65
N SER A 503 -0.69 -53.85 12.55
CA SER A 503 -0.18 -53.82 13.92
C SER A 503 0.91 -54.87 14.17
N TYR A 504 1.83 -54.59 15.09
CA TYR A 504 2.98 -55.44 15.38
C TYR A 504 2.79 -56.22 16.68
N GLN A 505 2.02 -57.32 16.60
CA GLN A 505 1.59 -58.11 17.75
C GLN A 505 2.74 -58.71 18.57
N ARG A 506 3.89 -58.97 17.94
CA ARG A 506 5.10 -59.54 18.58
C ARG A 506 5.86 -58.56 19.47
N VAL A 507 5.53 -57.26 19.45
CA VAL A 507 6.09 -56.28 20.38
C VAL A 507 5.35 -56.40 21.72
N THR A 508 6.09 -56.69 22.81
CA THR A 508 5.52 -57.02 24.13
C THR A 508 5.95 -56.08 25.25
N SER A 509 6.71 -55.02 24.94
CA SER A 509 7.25 -54.09 25.93
C SER A 509 6.24 -53.08 26.48
N SER A 510 5.02 -53.02 25.92
CA SER A 510 3.90 -52.19 26.37
C SER A 510 2.62 -53.03 26.48
N ASP A 511 1.61 -52.52 27.18
CA ASP A 511 0.26 -53.08 27.20
C ASP A 511 -0.56 -52.71 25.95
N HIS A 512 0.00 -51.87 25.07
CA HIS A 512 -0.47 -51.59 23.72
C HIS A 512 0.48 -52.16 22.64
N LYS A 513 -0.11 -52.49 21.49
CA LYS A 513 0.63 -52.94 20.29
C LYS A 513 0.87 -51.78 19.33
N PRO A 514 2.09 -51.62 18.77
CA PRO A 514 2.36 -50.56 17.81
C PRO A 514 1.60 -50.78 16.50
N LEU A 515 1.32 -49.67 15.83
CA LEU A 515 0.57 -49.59 14.58
C LEU A 515 1.40 -48.84 13.53
N SER A 516 1.35 -49.27 12.27
CA SER A 516 1.93 -48.50 11.16
C SER A 516 1.04 -48.49 9.94
N SER A 517 1.10 -47.39 9.20
CA SER A 517 0.58 -47.30 7.84
C SER A 517 1.58 -46.71 6.86
N ILE A 518 1.45 -47.09 5.59
CA ILE A 518 2.25 -46.55 4.48
C ILE A 518 1.28 -45.95 3.46
N PHE A 519 1.55 -44.71 3.06
CA PHE A 519 0.78 -43.97 2.08
C PHE A 519 1.66 -43.54 0.91
N THR A 520 1.13 -43.60 -0.31
CA THR A 520 1.68 -42.94 -1.49
C THR A 520 0.85 -41.70 -1.79
N LEU A 521 1.48 -40.53 -1.75
CA LEU A 521 0.85 -39.21 -1.92
C LEU A 521 1.31 -38.53 -3.20
N THR A 522 0.38 -37.93 -3.95
CA THR A 522 0.71 -37.11 -5.12
C THR A 522 0.64 -35.63 -4.75
N CYS A 523 1.81 -35.03 -4.56
CA CYS A 523 1.98 -33.67 -4.07
C CYS A 523 2.28 -32.72 -5.23
N ASP A 524 1.74 -31.51 -5.16
CA ASP A 524 2.13 -30.44 -6.06
C ASP A 524 3.39 -29.78 -5.51
N CYS A 525 4.38 -29.52 -6.36
CA CYS A 525 5.65 -28.91 -5.98
C CYS A 525 6.04 -27.89 -7.03
N VAL A 526 6.63 -26.77 -6.58
CA VAL A 526 7.20 -25.77 -7.48
C VAL A 526 8.40 -26.34 -8.23
N VAL A 527 8.41 -26.19 -9.56
CA VAL A 527 9.55 -26.49 -10.42
C VAL A 527 10.40 -25.23 -10.57
N PRO A 528 11.63 -25.19 -10.00
CA PRO A 528 12.43 -23.96 -9.91
C PRO A 528 12.72 -23.30 -11.27
N GLU A 529 13.04 -24.10 -12.29
CA GLU A 529 13.35 -23.61 -13.64
C GLU A 529 12.14 -22.92 -14.30
N LYS A 530 10.95 -23.52 -14.16
CA LYS A 530 9.71 -22.93 -14.68
C LYS A 530 9.34 -21.65 -13.93
N LYS A 531 9.49 -21.64 -12.60
CA LYS A 531 9.25 -20.46 -11.76
C LYS A 531 10.16 -19.30 -12.15
N ALA A 532 11.44 -19.57 -12.41
CA ALA A 532 12.40 -18.55 -12.88
C ALA A 532 12.00 -17.96 -14.23
N LYS A 533 11.53 -18.80 -15.17
CA LYS A 533 11.05 -18.34 -16.49
C LYS A 533 9.80 -17.46 -16.37
N VAL A 534 8.81 -17.88 -15.58
CA VAL A 534 7.59 -17.09 -15.35
C VAL A 534 7.91 -15.79 -14.61
N HIS A 535 8.80 -15.83 -13.62
CA HIS A 535 9.28 -14.64 -12.92
C HIS A 535 9.91 -13.62 -13.87
N ALA A 536 10.82 -14.06 -14.75
CA ALA A 536 11.45 -13.17 -15.71
C ALA A 536 10.42 -12.53 -16.67
N GLU A 537 9.42 -13.30 -17.11
CA GLU A 537 8.37 -12.78 -17.98
C GLU A 537 7.44 -11.80 -17.27
N VAL A 538 7.00 -12.09 -16.05
CA VAL A 538 6.16 -11.18 -15.26
C VAL A 538 6.90 -9.88 -14.94
N ALA A 539 8.18 -9.97 -14.54
CA ALA A 539 9.02 -8.79 -14.31
C ALA A 539 9.12 -7.93 -15.58
N ARG A 540 9.40 -8.55 -16.73
CA ARG A 540 9.45 -7.86 -18.03
C ARG A 540 8.13 -7.18 -18.40
N GLN A 541 7.00 -7.80 -18.08
CA GLN A 541 5.67 -7.22 -18.33
C GLN A 541 5.38 -6.03 -17.42
N LEU A 542 5.74 -6.11 -16.13
CA LEU A 542 5.62 -5.00 -15.19
C LEU A 542 6.51 -3.81 -15.59
N ASP A 543 7.78 -4.07 -15.92
CA ASP A 543 8.71 -3.05 -16.41
C ASP A 543 8.19 -2.39 -17.69
N ARG A 544 7.60 -3.17 -18.60
CA ARG A 544 7.00 -2.66 -19.82
C ARG A 544 5.80 -1.77 -19.53
N ALA A 545 4.88 -2.22 -18.68
CA ALA A 545 3.70 -1.45 -18.29
C ALA A 545 4.07 -0.15 -17.57
N GLU A 546 5.08 -0.17 -16.70
CA GLU A 546 5.59 1.03 -16.02
C GLU A 546 6.21 2.03 -17.01
N ASN A 547 7.00 1.54 -17.97
CA ASN A 547 7.59 2.39 -19.00
C ASN A 547 6.54 2.97 -19.97
N GLU A 548 5.53 2.18 -20.34
CA GLU A 548 4.41 2.64 -21.18
C GLU A 548 3.50 3.63 -20.43
N GLY A 549 3.38 3.50 -19.10
CA GLY A 549 2.60 4.37 -18.23
C GLY A 549 3.29 5.69 -17.84
N ARG A 550 4.54 5.92 -18.26
CA ARG A 550 5.30 7.10 -17.85
C ARG A 550 4.99 8.31 -18.75
N PRO A 551 4.55 9.45 -18.20
CA PRO A 551 4.31 10.66 -19.01
C PRO A 551 5.63 11.22 -19.55
N VAL A 552 5.61 11.60 -20.83
CA VAL A 552 6.77 12.14 -21.55
C VAL A 552 6.38 13.42 -22.27
N ILE A 553 6.98 14.54 -21.87
CA ILE A 553 6.81 15.82 -22.54
C ILE A 553 8.09 16.22 -23.27
N THR A 554 7.93 16.95 -24.37
CA THR A 554 9.02 17.54 -25.15
C THR A 554 8.89 19.06 -25.12
N LEU A 555 10.01 19.74 -24.87
CA LEU A 555 10.09 21.20 -24.89
C LEU A 555 10.67 21.64 -26.25
N VAL A 556 9.97 22.53 -26.92
CA VAL A 556 10.43 23.20 -28.15
C VAL A 556 10.72 24.65 -27.80
N LEU A 557 12.01 25.01 -27.82
CA LEU A 557 12.49 26.37 -27.60
C LEU A 557 12.76 27.03 -28.95
N GLU A 558 12.29 28.27 -29.12
CA GLU A 558 12.70 29.11 -30.24
C GLU A 558 14.14 29.61 -29.99
N ALA A 559 15.14 28.85 -30.43
CA ALA A 559 16.55 29.23 -30.30
C ALA A 559 17.16 29.60 -31.66
N ASP A 560 17.81 30.77 -31.70
CA ASP A 560 18.69 31.22 -32.78
C ASP A 560 19.93 30.32 -32.88
N SER A 561 19.83 29.28 -33.70
CA SER A 561 20.86 28.46 -34.40
C SER A 561 22.19 28.04 -33.74
N THR A 562 22.53 28.41 -32.51
CA THR A 562 23.76 27.97 -31.83
C THR A 562 23.61 28.00 -30.30
N GLN A 563 23.86 26.85 -29.66
CA GLN A 563 24.05 26.59 -28.21
C GLN A 563 22.84 26.01 -27.45
N ASP A 564 23.14 24.94 -26.71
CA ASP A 564 22.39 24.23 -25.65
C ASP A 564 20.84 24.27 -25.67
N ALA A 565 20.23 23.11 -25.92
CA ALA A 565 18.79 22.91 -26.13
C ALA A 565 17.85 23.27 -24.95
N ASN A 566 18.35 23.85 -23.86
CA ASN A 566 17.60 24.22 -22.65
C ASN A 566 17.83 25.67 -22.17
N ILE A 567 18.41 26.54 -23.00
CA ILE A 567 18.67 27.94 -22.65
C ILE A 567 17.71 28.86 -23.40
N VAL A 568 16.99 29.70 -22.66
CA VAL A 568 16.14 30.76 -23.21
C VAL A 568 16.82 32.11 -23.01
N ASN A 569 17.11 32.80 -24.12
CA ASN A 569 17.64 34.14 -24.09
C ASN A 569 16.49 35.17 -24.20
N MET A 570 16.37 36.03 -23.19
CA MET A 570 15.36 37.09 -23.10
C MET A 570 15.87 38.44 -23.65
N GLY A 571 17.13 38.49 -24.10
CA GLY A 571 17.76 39.67 -24.70
C GLY A 571 18.11 40.74 -23.68
N ASP A 572 18.14 41.99 -24.15
CA ASP A 572 18.53 43.15 -23.37
C ASP A 572 17.37 43.71 -22.52
N PHE A 573 17.65 43.90 -21.23
CA PHE A 573 16.76 44.50 -20.24
C PHE A 573 17.25 45.87 -19.77
N GLY A 574 16.37 46.86 -19.84
CA GLY A 574 16.48 48.11 -19.09
C GLY A 574 15.51 48.14 -17.90
N PHE A 575 15.60 49.19 -17.09
CA PHE A 575 14.65 49.37 -15.99
C PHE A 575 13.24 49.62 -16.54
N LEU A 576 12.24 48.93 -15.97
CA LEU A 576 10.82 48.87 -16.40
C LEU A 576 10.56 48.26 -17.78
N SER A 577 11.59 47.86 -18.55
CA SER A 577 11.35 47.23 -19.85
C SER A 577 10.81 45.82 -19.67
N LYS A 578 9.66 45.52 -20.30
CA LYS A 578 9.09 44.18 -20.37
C LYS A 578 9.68 43.42 -21.57
N ARG A 579 10.08 42.16 -21.36
CA ARG A 579 10.48 41.22 -22.42
C ARG A 579 9.72 39.93 -22.21
N SER A 580 9.27 39.33 -23.31
CA SER A 580 8.53 38.07 -23.29
C SER A 580 9.18 37.09 -24.25
N ASN A 581 9.24 35.81 -23.88
CA ASN A 581 9.65 34.73 -24.75
C ASN A 581 8.73 33.51 -24.52
N THR A 582 8.61 32.62 -25.49
CA THR A 582 7.67 31.50 -25.45
C THR A 582 8.36 30.16 -25.54
N ILE A 583 7.82 29.17 -24.84
CA ILE A 583 8.24 27.77 -24.90
C ILE A 583 7.02 26.94 -25.25
N THR A 584 7.10 26.15 -26.32
CA THR A 584 6.04 25.20 -26.63
C THR A 584 6.32 23.87 -25.94
N ILE A 585 5.35 23.39 -25.17
CA ILE A 585 5.40 22.12 -24.46
C ILE A 585 4.43 21.18 -25.15
N ALA A 586 4.91 20.02 -25.58
CA ALA A 586 4.12 19.01 -26.27
C ALA A 586 4.12 17.69 -25.50
N ASN A 587 2.96 17.07 -25.31
CA ASN A 587 2.90 15.71 -24.80
C ASN A 587 3.19 14.72 -25.95
N THR A 588 4.41 14.18 -25.94
CA THR A 588 4.88 13.18 -26.91
C THR A 588 4.77 11.75 -26.40
N GLY A 589 4.26 11.56 -25.17
CA GLY A 589 4.04 10.27 -24.56
C GLY A 589 2.74 9.60 -25.00
N GLY A 590 2.52 8.36 -24.54
CA GLY A 590 1.29 7.61 -24.77
C GLY A 590 0.21 7.82 -23.69
N VAL A 591 0.50 8.61 -22.66
CA VAL A 591 -0.38 8.85 -21.50
C VAL A 591 -0.54 10.36 -21.24
N PRO A 592 -1.63 10.79 -20.59
CA PRO A 592 -1.80 12.19 -20.20
C PRO A 592 -0.66 12.67 -19.30
N ALA A 593 -0.17 13.88 -19.52
CA ALA A 593 0.94 14.46 -18.77
C ALA A 593 0.48 15.71 -18.01
N SER A 594 0.55 15.65 -16.68
CA SER A 594 0.30 16.80 -15.80
C SER A 594 1.62 17.43 -15.38
N PHE A 595 1.74 18.74 -15.48
CA PHE A 595 2.94 19.47 -15.11
C PHE A 595 2.68 20.89 -14.61
N SER A 596 3.65 21.43 -13.88
CA SER A 596 3.65 22.82 -13.41
C SER A 596 5.07 23.33 -13.16
N PHE A 597 5.24 24.64 -13.15
CA PHE A 597 6.47 25.26 -12.65
C PHE A 597 6.46 25.20 -11.12
N THR A 598 7.52 24.66 -10.52
CA THR A 598 7.62 24.63 -9.06
C THR A 598 7.97 26.00 -8.53
N ASP A 599 7.26 26.42 -7.48
CA ASP A 599 7.65 27.59 -6.70
C ASP A 599 9.09 27.44 -6.22
N ARG A 600 9.85 28.53 -6.36
CA ARG A 600 11.27 28.58 -6.04
C ARG A 600 11.47 28.06 -4.62
N PRO A 601 12.27 27.00 -4.39
CA PRO A 601 12.68 26.68 -3.04
C PRO A 601 13.44 27.91 -2.52
N ALA A 602 12.95 28.50 -1.43
CA ALA A 602 13.69 29.53 -0.72
C ALA A 602 15.03 28.90 -0.34
N MET A 603 16.09 29.20 -1.09
CA MET A 603 17.43 28.89 -0.65
C MET A 603 17.65 29.66 0.65
N GLU A 604 17.58 28.97 1.78
CA GLU A 604 17.91 29.51 3.11
C GLU A 604 19.39 29.93 3.20
N ASP A 605 20.18 29.70 2.16
CA ASP A 605 21.57 30.11 2.05
C ASP A 605 21.74 31.41 1.22
N SER A 606 21.49 32.56 1.82
CA SER A 606 22.47 33.66 1.69
C SER A 606 22.33 34.68 2.82
N ASP A 607 23.43 34.86 3.54
CA ASP A 607 23.73 35.92 4.51
C ASP A 607 23.79 37.33 3.86
N SER A 608 23.12 37.52 2.71
CA SER A 608 23.27 38.69 1.83
C SER A 608 22.07 39.65 1.85
N GLY A 609 20.93 39.27 2.46
CA GLY A 609 19.73 40.12 2.49
C GLY A 609 19.14 40.43 1.11
N ILE A 610 19.59 39.72 0.07
CA ILE A 610 19.10 39.82 -1.30
C ILE A 610 17.99 38.79 -1.45
N GLY A 611 16.75 39.20 -1.15
CA GLY A 611 15.57 38.35 -1.37
C GLY A 611 15.46 37.90 -2.84
N SER A 612 14.86 36.73 -3.06
CA SER A 612 14.43 36.21 -4.38
C SER A 612 13.92 37.37 -5.24
N HIS A 613 14.60 37.63 -6.35
CA HIS A 613 14.25 38.74 -7.23
C HIS A 613 13.14 38.30 -8.18
N ASP A 614 11.92 38.81 -7.98
CA ASP A 614 10.74 38.52 -8.82
C ASP A 614 10.79 39.31 -10.13
N TRP A 615 11.80 39.03 -10.97
CA TRP A 615 11.98 39.66 -12.28
C TRP A 615 11.43 38.83 -13.43
N LEU A 616 11.10 37.56 -13.20
CA LEU A 616 10.62 36.61 -14.18
C LEU A 616 9.31 35.99 -13.69
N SER A 617 8.34 35.90 -14.59
CA SER A 617 7.04 35.30 -14.34
C SER A 617 6.68 34.33 -15.47
N THR A 618 5.91 33.30 -15.14
CA THR A 618 5.57 32.22 -16.08
C THR A 618 4.06 32.03 -16.12
N THR A 619 3.48 32.00 -17.32
CA THR A 619 2.06 31.70 -17.53
C THR A 619 1.90 30.67 -18.63
N PHE A 620 0.85 29.85 -18.56
CA PHE A 620 0.52 28.88 -19.60
C PHE A 620 -0.68 29.39 -20.41
N VAL A 621 -0.60 29.25 -21.73
CA VAL A 621 -1.67 29.64 -22.67
C VAL A 621 -1.90 28.50 -23.64
N LYS A 622 -3.17 28.13 -23.87
CA LYS A 622 -3.53 27.10 -24.84
C LYS A 622 -3.16 27.53 -26.26
N SER A 623 -2.82 26.56 -27.09
CA SER A 623 -2.45 26.78 -28.50
C SER A 623 -3.65 27.13 -29.39
N ASP A 624 -4.88 26.95 -28.90
CA ASP A 624 -6.10 27.36 -29.59
C ASP A 624 -6.31 28.88 -29.42
N ASP A 625 -6.79 29.58 -30.44
CA ASP A 625 -6.95 31.05 -30.56
C ASP A 625 -7.66 31.80 -29.38
N SER A 626 -8.07 31.10 -28.32
CA SER A 626 -8.44 31.69 -27.03
C SER A 626 -7.18 32.06 -26.24
N SER A 627 -6.89 33.35 -26.11
CA SER A 627 -5.85 33.92 -25.23
C SER A 627 -6.18 33.79 -23.74
N ASP A 628 -6.77 32.67 -23.32
CA ASP A 628 -7.17 32.41 -21.94
C ASP A 628 -5.99 31.77 -21.20
N ALA A 629 -5.57 32.43 -20.12
CA ALA A 629 -4.53 31.91 -19.24
C ALA A 629 -5.01 30.62 -18.58
N VAL A 630 -4.21 29.55 -18.71
CA VAL A 630 -4.42 28.28 -18.02
C VAL A 630 -3.86 28.42 -16.61
N GLY A 631 -4.49 27.75 -15.64
CA GLY A 631 -4.01 27.72 -14.26
C GLY A 631 -2.57 27.20 -14.12
N PRO A 632 -1.98 27.26 -12.91
CA PRO A 632 -0.57 26.89 -12.69
C PRO A 632 -0.26 25.42 -12.96
N ASN A 633 -1.26 24.54 -12.90
CA ASN A 633 -1.16 23.13 -13.25
C ASN A 633 -1.87 22.89 -14.59
N VAL A 634 -1.16 22.29 -15.54
CA VAL A 634 -1.67 21.97 -16.87
C VAL A 634 -1.62 20.45 -17.06
N THR A 635 -2.69 19.89 -17.62
CA THR A 635 -2.73 18.50 -18.08
C THR A 635 -2.90 18.50 -19.58
N LEU A 636 -2.04 17.76 -20.29
CA LEU A 636 -2.08 17.59 -21.74
C LEU A 636 -2.39 16.15 -22.11
N GLU A 637 -3.34 15.95 -23.02
CA GLU A 637 -3.57 14.66 -23.66
C GLU A 637 -2.44 14.34 -24.67
N PRO A 638 -2.19 13.05 -24.98
CA PRO A 638 -1.21 12.66 -26.00
C PRO A 638 -1.41 13.40 -27.34
N GLY A 639 -0.39 14.11 -27.80
CA GLY A 639 -0.43 14.91 -29.03
C GLY A 639 -0.88 16.36 -28.85
N GLU A 640 -1.35 16.77 -27.66
CA GLU A 640 -1.66 18.17 -27.38
C GLU A 640 -0.41 19.01 -27.08
N THR A 641 -0.56 20.32 -27.26
CA THR A 641 0.48 21.30 -26.98
C THR A 641 -0.06 22.44 -26.14
N VAL A 642 0.82 23.06 -25.35
CA VAL A 642 0.56 24.34 -24.66
C VAL A 642 1.77 25.25 -24.84
N THR A 643 1.55 26.55 -24.82
CA THR A 643 2.64 27.52 -24.84
C THR A 643 2.84 28.11 -23.44
N ALA A 644 4.04 27.98 -22.90
CA ALA A 644 4.45 28.71 -21.70
C ALA A 644 5.04 30.07 -22.12
N ILE A 645 4.46 31.15 -21.62
CA ILE A 645 4.95 32.52 -21.80
C ILE A 645 5.82 32.87 -20.60
N LEU A 646 7.07 33.25 -20.89
CA LEU A 646 8.05 33.74 -19.92
C LEU A 646 8.08 35.26 -20.02
N ASP A 647 7.58 35.95 -19.00
CA ASP A 647 7.51 37.40 -18.93
C ASP A 647 8.55 37.93 -17.94
N GLY A 648 9.57 38.61 -18.44
CA GLY A 648 10.62 39.26 -17.67
C GLY A 648 10.41 40.77 -17.55
N GLN A 649 10.61 41.33 -16.35
CA GLN A 649 10.63 42.77 -16.11
C GLN A 649 11.36 43.13 -14.82
N ILE A 650 12.17 44.20 -14.87
CA ILE A 650 12.85 44.75 -13.68
C ILE A 650 12.09 45.98 -13.19
N SER A 651 11.34 45.83 -12.10
CA SER A 651 10.59 46.92 -11.45
C SER A 651 11.08 47.23 -10.02
N SER A 652 11.74 46.28 -9.37
CA SER A 652 12.24 46.42 -7.99
C SER A 652 13.49 47.30 -7.91
N ILE A 653 13.41 48.40 -7.13
CA ILE A 653 14.54 49.32 -6.91
C ILE A 653 15.75 48.63 -6.22
N PRO A 654 15.57 47.79 -5.17
CA PRO A 654 16.68 47.04 -4.60
C PRO A 654 17.39 46.15 -5.62
N PHE A 655 16.63 45.46 -6.49
CA PHE A 655 17.21 44.60 -7.53
C PHE A 655 17.94 45.41 -8.60
N LEU A 656 17.33 46.50 -9.06
CA LEU A 656 17.95 47.47 -9.97
C LEU A 656 19.33 47.92 -9.47
N ARG A 657 19.44 48.28 -8.19
CA ARG A 657 20.72 48.69 -7.58
C ARG A 657 21.74 47.55 -7.58
N ALA A 658 21.31 46.35 -7.20
CA ALA A 658 22.20 45.18 -7.21
C ALA A 658 22.72 44.85 -8.63
N LEU A 659 21.87 44.97 -9.66
CA LEU A 659 22.26 44.81 -11.07
C LEU A 659 23.24 45.90 -11.51
N ASN A 660 22.98 47.16 -11.16
CA ASN A 660 23.85 48.29 -11.45
C ASN A 660 25.23 48.19 -10.77
N ASP A 661 25.29 47.67 -9.54
CA ASP A 661 26.53 47.44 -8.79
C ASP A 661 27.30 46.21 -9.30
N GLY A 662 26.69 45.37 -10.14
CA GLY A 662 27.25 44.08 -10.56
C GLY A 662 27.16 42.99 -9.47
N ARG A 663 26.35 43.20 -8.43
CA ARG A 663 26.10 42.23 -7.34
C ARG A 663 25.03 41.20 -7.68
N ALA A 664 24.28 41.41 -8.76
CA ALA A 664 23.27 40.48 -9.26
C ALA A 664 23.37 40.33 -10.77
N THR A 665 22.85 39.21 -11.30
CA THR A 665 22.79 38.87 -12.72
C THR A 665 21.38 38.42 -13.10
N LEU A 666 21.02 38.56 -14.38
CA LEU A 666 19.74 38.07 -14.93
C LEU A 666 19.92 36.65 -15.45
N GLU A 667 20.14 35.70 -14.55
CA GLU A 667 20.21 34.27 -14.86
C GLU A 667 19.41 33.49 -13.82
N GLU A 668 18.49 32.65 -14.29
CA GLU A 668 17.58 31.88 -13.43
C GLU A 668 17.29 30.50 -14.03
N VAL A 669 17.08 29.48 -13.18
CA VAL A 669 16.71 28.13 -13.62
C VAL A 669 15.26 27.85 -13.20
N LEU A 670 14.39 27.69 -14.20
CA LEU A 670 13.02 27.25 -14.01
C LEU A 670 12.96 25.72 -14.00
N VAL A 671 12.22 25.15 -13.05
CA VAL A 671 11.98 23.71 -12.95
C VAL A 671 10.54 23.43 -13.31
N LEU A 672 10.34 22.75 -14.43
CA LEU A 672 9.04 22.23 -14.85
C LEU A 672 8.92 20.80 -14.35
N ARG A 673 8.08 20.60 -13.34
CA ARG A 673 7.83 19.29 -12.72
C ARG A 673 6.71 18.58 -13.46
N VAL A 674 6.95 17.33 -13.82
CA VAL A 674 5.96 16.45 -14.44
C VAL A 674 5.55 15.39 -13.44
N ASP A 675 4.26 15.28 -13.14
CA ASP A 675 3.75 14.29 -12.21
C ASP A 675 4.06 12.87 -12.71
N ASN A 676 4.74 12.07 -11.88
CA ASN A 676 5.24 10.73 -12.23
C ASN A 676 6.17 10.68 -13.47
N GLY A 677 6.67 11.84 -13.91
CA GLY A 677 7.52 11.99 -15.08
C GLY A 677 8.96 12.37 -14.74
N ARG A 678 9.66 12.97 -15.71
CA ARG A 678 11.00 13.55 -15.54
C ARG A 678 10.86 15.06 -15.36
N ASP A 679 11.62 15.63 -14.43
CA ASP A 679 11.73 17.09 -14.26
C ASP A 679 12.56 17.71 -15.40
N HIS A 680 12.11 18.85 -15.92
CA HIS A 680 12.84 19.62 -16.94
C HIS A 680 13.41 20.92 -16.36
N PHE A 681 14.70 21.16 -16.61
CA PHE A 681 15.41 22.35 -16.15
C PHE A 681 15.64 23.31 -17.31
N ILE A 682 15.07 24.51 -17.22
CA ILE A 682 15.13 25.54 -18.27
C ILE A 682 15.92 26.72 -17.72
N THR A 683 17.05 27.05 -18.34
CA THR A 683 17.87 28.19 -17.91
C THR A 683 17.45 29.43 -18.69
N VAL A 684 16.97 30.46 -18.00
CA VAL A 684 16.57 31.74 -18.57
C VAL A 684 17.66 32.78 -18.33
N ARG A 685 18.14 33.42 -19.39
CA ARG A 685 19.20 34.42 -19.36
C ARG A 685 18.75 35.75 -19.96
N GLY A 686 19.14 36.85 -19.34
CA GLY A 686 18.98 38.21 -19.84
C GLY A 686 20.27 39.00 -19.73
N GLN A 687 20.42 40.02 -20.57
CA GLN A 687 21.53 40.96 -20.50
C GLN A 687 21.05 42.26 -19.85
N TRP A 688 21.67 42.66 -18.74
CA TRP A 688 21.35 43.91 -18.06
C TRP A 688 21.97 45.10 -18.79
N LEU A 689 21.17 46.12 -19.10
CA LEU A 689 21.63 47.42 -19.60
C LEU A 689 21.65 48.43 -18.44
N PRO A 690 22.84 48.79 -17.91
CA PRO A 690 22.93 49.72 -16.80
C PRO A 690 22.36 51.10 -17.18
N GLY A 691 21.60 51.69 -16.25
CA GLY A 691 20.90 52.96 -16.44
C GLY A 691 21.20 53.98 -15.34
N CYS A 692 20.61 55.17 -15.47
CA CYS A 692 20.79 56.29 -14.55
C CYS A 692 19.96 56.13 -13.26
N PHE A 693 18.86 55.37 -13.32
CA PHE A 693 18.05 55.01 -12.16
C PHE A 693 18.83 54.05 -11.25
N GLY A 694 18.69 54.21 -9.93
CA GLY A 694 19.38 53.35 -8.97
C GLY A 694 20.83 53.74 -8.69
N ARG A 695 21.28 54.93 -9.11
CA ARG A 695 22.64 55.45 -8.91
C ARG A 695 22.69 56.57 -7.87
N SER A 696 23.87 56.87 -7.35
CA SER A 696 24.07 58.04 -6.48
C SER A 696 24.16 59.34 -7.28
N ILE A 697 23.92 60.48 -6.64
CA ILE A 697 24.15 61.79 -7.26
C ILE A 697 25.61 61.95 -7.65
N ASP A 698 26.53 61.47 -6.81
CA ASP A 698 27.96 61.53 -7.08
C ASP A 698 28.36 60.72 -8.32
N GLU A 699 27.74 59.57 -8.58
CA GLU A 699 27.97 58.85 -9.84
C GLU A 699 27.43 59.63 -11.05
N LEU A 700 26.20 60.15 -10.95
CA LEU A 700 25.53 60.79 -12.09
C LEU A 700 26.18 62.10 -12.54
N ILE A 701 26.76 62.89 -11.62
CA ILE A 701 27.46 64.13 -12.00
C ILE A 701 28.76 63.91 -12.78
N ARG A 702 29.25 62.67 -12.83
CA ARG A 702 30.44 62.25 -13.58
C ARG A 702 30.09 61.69 -14.96
N VAL A 703 28.80 61.64 -15.31
CA VAL A 703 28.36 61.19 -16.63
C VAL A 703 28.47 62.37 -17.62
N PRO A 704 29.23 62.24 -18.72
CA PRO A 704 29.34 63.27 -19.75
C PRO A 704 28.11 63.32 -20.66
N GLU A 705 28.09 64.29 -21.58
CA GLU A 705 27.03 64.41 -22.60
C GLU A 705 27.01 63.18 -23.52
N GLY A 706 25.80 62.70 -23.87
CA GLY A 706 25.58 61.48 -24.64
C GLY A 706 25.16 60.25 -23.83
N GLY A 707 24.94 60.41 -22.52
CA GLY A 707 24.21 59.44 -21.68
C GLY A 707 25.06 58.38 -21.01
N ILE A 708 24.51 57.81 -19.94
CA ILE A 708 25.22 56.86 -19.08
C ILE A 708 25.57 55.56 -19.82
N ARG A 709 24.69 55.04 -20.68
CA ARG A 709 24.95 53.79 -21.40
C ARG A 709 26.18 53.88 -22.30
N LYS A 710 26.29 54.97 -23.06
CA LYS A 710 27.44 55.24 -23.94
C LYS A 710 28.72 55.41 -23.11
N PHE A 711 28.66 56.18 -22.03
CA PHE A 711 29.80 56.40 -21.15
C PHE A 711 30.35 55.10 -20.54
N LEU A 712 29.47 54.26 -19.99
CA LEU A 712 29.86 52.98 -19.40
C LEU A 712 30.47 52.03 -20.44
N GLN A 713 29.92 52.01 -21.66
CA GLN A 713 30.44 51.21 -22.77
C GLN A 713 31.83 51.68 -23.21
N ASP A 714 32.00 52.99 -23.46
CA ASP A 714 33.26 53.57 -23.94
C ASP A 714 34.41 53.38 -22.93
N LYS A 715 34.09 53.47 -21.62
CA LYS A 715 35.05 53.29 -20.52
C LYS A 715 35.17 51.85 -20.02
N LYS A 716 34.34 50.93 -20.51
CA LYS A 716 34.25 49.52 -20.05
C LYS A 716 34.06 49.41 -18.54
N ILE A 717 33.22 50.27 -17.98
CA ILE A 717 32.94 50.27 -16.54
C ILE A 717 31.85 49.22 -16.27
N HIS A 718 32.16 48.28 -15.39
CA HIS A 718 31.22 47.29 -14.88
C HIS A 718 30.97 47.60 -13.40
N GLY A 719 29.73 47.88 -13.00
CA GLY A 719 29.39 48.21 -11.62
C GLY A 719 29.27 49.71 -11.34
N ALA A 720 29.73 50.14 -10.15
CA ALA A 720 29.70 51.53 -9.70
C ALA A 720 30.64 52.44 -10.51
N ILE A 721 30.23 53.71 -10.75
CA ILE A 721 31.10 54.68 -11.43
C ILE A 721 32.23 55.10 -10.47
N PRO A 722 33.51 55.00 -10.86
CA PRO A 722 34.63 55.35 -10.00
C PRO A 722 34.62 56.82 -9.56
N TYR A 723 34.83 57.08 -8.27
CA TYR A 723 34.80 58.42 -7.67
C TYR A 723 35.89 59.37 -8.19
N ASP A 724 36.98 58.82 -8.73
CA ASP A 724 38.10 59.52 -9.36
C ASP A 724 37.81 60.00 -10.79
N SER A 725 36.65 59.66 -11.36
CA SER A 725 36.22 60.19 -12.65
C SER A 725 35.91 61.69 -12.57
N ASP A 726 36.14 62.41 -13.68
CA ASP A 726 35.94 63.85 -13.78
C ASP A 726 34.47 64.24 -13.53
N VAL A 727 34.27 65.33 -12.77
CA VAL A 727 32.93 65.91 -12.55
C VAL A 727 32.57 66.80 -13.74
N HIS A 728 31.42 66.53 -14.37
CA HIS A 728 30.98 67.22 -15.59
C HIS A 728 29.83 68.19 -15.37
N CYS A 729 29.04 68.04 -14.29
CA CYS A 729 27.92 68.92 -13.98
C CYS A 729 27.72 69.11 -12.48
N SER A 730 27.10 70.23 -12.08
CA SER A 730 26.88 70.57 -10.67
C SER A 730 25.74 69.79 -10.01
N ALA A 731 24.90 69.12 -10.80
CA ALA A 731 23.85 68.20 -10.37
C ALA A 731 23.46 67.27 -11.54
N PRO A 732 22.75 66.15 -11.29
CA PRO A 732 22.44 65.15 -12.33
C PRO A 732 21.66 65.74 -13.50
N ARG A 733 22.12 65.51 -14.73
CA ARG A 733 21.48 66.04 -15.96
C ARG A 733 20.07 65.51 -16.15
N GLU A 734 19.83 64.28 -15.73
CA GLU A 734 18.54 63.60 -15.80
C GLU A 734 17.50 64.30 -14.93
N LEU A 735 17.89 64.76 -13.74
CA LEU A 735 17.03 65.57 -12.88
C LEU A 735 16.69 66.91 -13.53
N PHE A 736 17.66 67.57 -14.18
CA PHE A 736 17.44 68.81 -14.92
C PHE A 736 16.46 68.62 -16.07
N LYS A 737 16.70 67.60 -16.92
CA LYS A 737 15.83 67.28 -18.05
C LYS A 737 14.39 66.98 -17.61
N LEU A 738 14.20 66.18 -16.57
CA LEU A 738 12.87 65.83 -16.06
C LEU A 738 12.13 67.06 -15.53
N THR A 739 12.78 67.85 -14.68
CA THR A 739 12.15 69.00 -14.04
C THR A 739 11.88 70.14 -15.04
N GLU A 740 12.75 70.38 -16.01
CA GLU A 740 12.52 71.31 -17.13
C GLU A 740 11.32 70.88 -17.96
N ALA A 741 11.26 69.61 -18.37
CA ALA A 741 10.15 69.09 -19.17
C ALA A 741 8.81 69.16 -18.41
N ILE A 742 8.80 68.87 -17.11
CA ILE A 742 7.61 69.01 -16.24
C ILE A 742 7.16 70.47 -16.17
N GLN A 743 8.09 71.42 -16.02
CA GLN A 743 7.74 72.83 -15.96
C GLN A 743 7.14 73.32 -17.29
N THR A 744 7.76 73.00 -18.43
CA THR A 744 7.26 73.36 -19.75
C THR A 744 5.88 72.74 -20.02
N LEU A 745 5.67 71.47 -19.61
CA LEU A 745 4.36 70.84 -19.74
C LEU A 745 3.32 71.43 -18.80
N ALA A 746 3.67 71.86 -17.60
CA ALA A 746 2.74 72.53 -16.69
C ALA A 746 2.22 73.85 -17.30
N GLU A 747 3.11 74.67 -17.86
CA GLU A 747 2.76 75.88 -18.61
C GLU A 747 1.86 75.54 -19.81
N ARG A 748 2.18 74.46 -20.54
CA ARG A 748 1.37 73.97 -21.66
C ARG A 748 -0.03 73.50 -21.24
N CYS A 749 -0.15 72.78 -20.12
CA CYS A 749 -1.44 72.30 -19.61
C CYS A 749 -2.38 73.47 -19.28
N VAL A 750 -1.85 74.52 -18.66
CA VAL A 750 -2.61 75.73 -18.34
C VAL A 750 -3.03 76.45 -19.63
N ALA A 751 -2.12 76.57 -20.60
CA ALA A 751 -2.44 77.17 -21.90
C ALA A 751 -3.52 76.37 -22.66
N ASP A 752 -3.41 75.04 -22.72
CA ASP A 752 -4.39 74.17 -23.38
C ASP A 752 -5.77 74.28 -22.70
N THR A 753 -5.82 74.36 -21.37
CA THR A 753 -7.08 74.56 -20.61
C THR A 753 -7.74 75.91 -20.92
N ASN A 754 -6.95 76.95 -21.17
CA ASN A 754 -7.48 78.27 -21.54
C ASN A 754 -7.92 78.36 -23.01
N MET A 755 -7.44 77.46 -23.88
CA MET A 755 -7.66 77.50 -25.33
C MET A 755 -8.64 76.43 -25.85
N LEU A 756 -8.82 75.32 -25.13
CA LEU A 756 -9.64 74.18 -25.55
C LEU A 756 -10.90 74.07 -24.67
N GLU A 757 -12.09 74.10 -25.28
CA GLU A 757 -13.39 74.12 -24.56
C GLU A 757 -13.66 72.83 -23.75
N ASP A 758 -13.05 71.69 -24.13
CA ASP A 758 -13.28 70.37 -23.52
C ASP A 758 -12.20 69.92 -22.52
N MET A 759 -11.18 70.74 -22.25
CA MET A 759 -10.07 70.37 -21.35
C MET A 759 -10.24 70.99 -19.96
N SER A 760 -10.22 70.17 -18.92
CA SER A 760 -10.16 70.64 -17.52
C SER A 760 -9.03 69.93 -16.76
N LEU A 761 -8.34 70.68 -15.90
CA LEU A 761 -7.26 70.13 -15.07
C LEU A 761 -7.83 69.46 -13.81
N PRO A 762 -7.22 68.35 -13.34
CA PRO A 762 -7.60 67.74 -12.07
C PRO A 762 -7.50 68.72 -10.90
N GLY A 763 -8.57 68.79 -10.10
CA GLY A 763 -8.68 69.71 -8.96
C GLY A 763 -7.92 69.27 -7.71
N ASP A 764 -7.34 68.06 -7.72
CA ASP A 764 -6.68 67.46 -6.58
C ASP A 764 -5.37 68.20 -6.24
N ALA A 765 -5.16 68.43 -4.93
CA ALA A 765 -3.99 69.13 -4.42
C ALA A 765 -2.68 68.34 -4.67
N GLY A 766 -2.75 67.03 -4.89
CA GLY A 766 -1.56 66.22 -5.17
C GLY A 766 -1.16 66.12 -6.64
N TRP A 767 -2.06 66.45 -7.57
CA TRP A 767 -1.76 66.39 -9.00
C TRP A 767 -0.64 67.37 -9.40
N PRO A 768 0.33 67.02 -10.28
CA PRO A 768 0.46 65.80 -11.06
C PRO A 768 1.30 64.69 -10.40
N PHE A 769 1.73 64.85 -9.14
CA PHE A 769 2.61 63.91 -8.44
C PHE A 769 1.85 62.78 -7.72
N GLU A 770 0.60 63.02 -7.35
CA GLU A 770 -0.29 62.00 -6.83
C GLU A 770 -0.92 61.23 -7.99
N ALA A 771 -0.95 59.91 -7.88
CA ALA A 771 -1.60 59.07 -8.88
C ALA A 771 -3.11 59.38 -8.91
N GLY A 772 -3.58 59.99 -9.98
CA GLY A 772 -5.00 60.28 -10.21
C GLY A 772 -5.36 60.09 -11.69
N THR A 773 -6.44 59.36 -11.95
CA THR A 773 -7.23 59.30 -13.21
C THR A 773 -6.49 59.31 -14.56
N CYS A 774 -5.24 58.84 -14.63
CA CYS A 774 -4.58 58.66 -15.92
C CYS A 774 -5.41 57.71 -16.78
N ALA A 775 -5.84 58.14 -17.97
CA ALA A 775 -6.71 57.34 -18.84
C ALA A 775 -6.02 56.10 -19.43
N LEU A 776 -4.68 56.03 -19.34
CA LEU A 776 -3.90 54.90 -19.81
C LEU A 776 -4.06 53.68 -18.89
N GLY A 777 -4.12 52.50 -19.51
CA GLY A 777 -4.01 51.24 -18.78
C GLY A 777 -2.68 51.14 -18.02
N ALA A 778 -2.62 50.30 -16.99
CA ALA A 778 -1.39 50.12 -16.20
C ALA A 778 -0.19 49.70 -17.08
N ASP A 779 -0.41 48.79 -18.03
CA ASP A 779 0.62 48.30 -18.95
C ASP A 779 1.09 49.39 -19.93
N GLU A 780 0.15 50.15 -20.49
CA GLU A 780 0.47 51.27 -21.40
C GLU A 780 1.26 52.36 -20.67
N LYS A 781 0.84 52.70 -19.45
CA LYS A 781 1.55 53.65 -18.59
C LYS A 781 2.99 53.18 -18.35
N GLN A 782 3.17 51.91 -18.02
CA GLN A 782 4.50 51.36 -17.76
C GLN A 782 5.38 51.31 -19.01
N ALA A 783 4.81 50.96 -20.17
CA ALA A 783 5.52 50.98 -21.45
C ALA A 783 6.06 52.38 -21.77
N VAL A 784 5.24 53.43 -21.59
CA VAL A 784 5.68 54.82 -21.79
C VAL A 784 6.73 55.23 -20.76
N GLN A 785 6.58 54.83 -19.49
CA GLN A 785 7.62 55.07 -18.46
C GLN A 785 8.95 54.42 -18.85
N SER A 786 8.94 53.18 -19.36
CA SER A 786 10.14 52.50 -19.86
C SER A 786 10.81 53.27 -21.01
N CYS A 787 10.03 53.88 -21.92
CA CYS A 787 10.56 54.72 -22.99
C CYS A 787 11.23 56.00 -22.45
N ILE A 788 10.60 56.66 -21.47
CA ILE A 788 11.16 57.85 -20.81
C ILE A 788 12.48 57.50 -20.09
N VAL A 789 12.51 56.38 -19.37
CA VAL A 789 13.74 55.88 -18.71
C VAL A 789 14.84 55.61 -19.73
N ALA A 790 14.54 54.92 -20.83
CA ALA A 790 15.51 54.66 -21.89
C ALA A 790 16.05 55.94 -22.56
N ALA A 791 15.20 56.96 -22.72
CA ALA A 791 15.62 58.27 -23.21
C ALA A 791 16.57 58.96 -22.22
N LEU A 792 16.32 58.88 -20.91
CA LEU A 792 17.24 59.42 -19.90
C LEU A 792 18.58 58.68 -19.89
N ASP A 793 18.56 57.35 -19.98
CA ASP A 793 19.77 56.53 -20.01
C ASP A 793 20.69 56.82 -21.22
N THR A 794 20.11 57.28 -22.33
CA THR A 794 20.81 57.57 -23.59
C THR A 794 20.96 59.07 -23.87
N ASP A 795 20.60 59.93 -22.91
CA ASP A 795 20.60 61.39 -23.07
C ASP A 795 19.74 61.89 -24.25
N GLY A 796 18.70 61.12 -24.61
CA GLY A 796 17.74 61.42 -25.68
C GLY A 796 16.69 62.49 -25.31
N SER A 797 15.79 62.76 -26.26
CA SER A 797 14.71 63.73 -26.14
C SER A 797 13.50 63.14 -25.40
N LEU A 798 13.09 63.79 -24.30
CA LEU A 798 11.88 63.39 -23.55
C LEU A 798 10.59 63.64 -24.33
N ALA A 799 10.60 64.60 -25.26
CA ALA A 799 9.43 64.90 -26.10
C ALA A 799 9.15 63.79 -27.12
N GLU A 800 10.19 63.13 -27.62
CA GLU A 800 10.08 62.00 -28.56
C GLU A 800 9.66 60.70 -27.88
N ALA A 801 10.01 60.54 -26.59
CA ALA A 801 9.63 59.38 -25.78
C ALA A 801 8.14 59.37 -25.37
N LEU A 802 7.45 60.50 -25.47
CA LEU A 802 6.04 60.66 -25.11
C LEU A 802 5.13 60.48 -26.34
N PRO A 803 4.06 59.67 -26.26
CA PRO A 803 3.12 59.51 -27.37
C PRO A 803 2.48 60.85 -27.78
N ILE A 804 2.46 61.15 -29.09
CA ILE A 804 1.97 62.43 -29.61
C ILE A 804 0.48 62.61 -29.28
N GLU A 805 -0.30 61.54 -29.38
CA GLU A 805 -1.76 61.51 -29.19
C GLU A 805 -2.22 61.77 -27.76
N LEU A 806 -1.32 61.65 -26.78
CA LEU A 806 -1.67 61.79 -25.37
C LEU A 806 -1.86 63.27 -24.98
N PRO A 807 -2.94 63.63 -24.23
CA PRO A 807 -3.14 65.00 -23.75
C PRO A 807 -1.98 65.49 -22.88
N SER A 808 -1.77 66.81 -22.84
CA SER A 808 -0.69 67.44 -22.06
C SER A 808 -0.78 67.14 -20.56
N SER A 809 -1.98 67.04 -19.99
CA SER A 809 -2.21 66.66 -18.59
C SER A 809 -1.67 65.28 -18.24
N HIS A 810 -1.96 64.28 -19.09
CA HIS A 810 -1.49 62.91 -18.93
C HIS A 810 0.03 62.79 -19.14
N LYS A 811 0.58 63.53 -20.11
CA LYS A 811 2.04 63.63 -20.30
C LYS A 811 2.74 64.19 -19.05
N LEU A 812 2.14 65.20 -18.42
CA LEU A 812 2.65 65.80 -17.19
C LEU A 812 2.62 64.80 -16.01
N GLU A 813 1.54 64.03 -15.87
CA GLU A 813 1.45 62.95 -14.86
C GLU A 813 2.51 61.87 -15.06
N LEU A 814 2.74 61.44 -16.31
CA LEU A 814 3.76 60.43 -16.63
C LEU A 814 5.16 60.90 -16.25
N LEU A 815 5.57 62.09 -16.69
CA LEU A 815 6.88 62.63 -16.33
C LEU A 815 7.01 62.89 -14.82
N SER A 816 5.94 63.36 -14.17
CA SER A 816 5.92 63.54 -12.72
C SER A 816 6.10 62.22 -11.98
N SER A 817 5.47 61.14 -12.46
CA SER A 817 5.64 59.79 -11.90
C SER A 817 7.06 59.24 -12.10
N VAL A 818 7.68 59.49 -13.26
CA VAL A 818 9.07 59.10 -13.54
C VAL A 818 10.05 59.92 -12.70
N LEU A 819 9.77 61.20 -12.44
CA LEU A 819 10.56 62.01 -11.51
C LEU A 819 10.51 61.46 -10.09
N LEU A 820 9.33 61.11 -9.58
CA LEU A 820 9.20 60.46 -8.27
C LEU A 820 9.98 59.15 -8.23
N LEU A 821 9.88 58.33 -9.28
CA LEU A 821 10.62 57.08 -9.40
C LEU A 821 12.13 57.31 -9.44
N PHE A 822 12.61 58.32 -10.17
CA PHE A 822 14.01 58.69 -10.26
C PHE A 822 14.56 59.04 -8.89
N VAL A 823 13.90 59.97 -8.19
CA VAL A 823 14.26 60.39 -6.83
C VAL A 823 14.22 59.20 -5.85
N ALA A 824 13.17 58.37 -5.94
CA ALA A 824 13.03 57.16 -5.13
C ALA A 824 14.14 56.13 -5.41
N SER A 825 14.65 56.07 -6.63
CA SER A 825 15.68 55.12 -7.04
C SER A 825 17.08 55.50 -6.57
N LEU A 826 17.38 56.79 -6.36
CA LEU A 826 18.71 57.26 -5.94
C LEU A 826 19.21 56.55 -4.68
N THR A 827 20.43 56.00 -4.71
CA THR A 827 21.00 55.21 -3.60
C THR A 827 20.97 55.98 -2.28
N ASP A 828 21.52 57.20 -2.29
CA ASP A 828 21.71 58.05 -1.11
C ASP A 828 20.63 59.12 -0.95
N GLY A 829 19.69 59.20 -1.89
CA GLY A 829 18.69 60.27 -1.98
C GLY A 829 19.30 61.64 -2.27
N LEU A 830 18.45 62.66 -2.32
CA LEU A 830 18.94 64.05 -2.45
C LEU A 830 19.55 64.53 -1.14
N VAL A 831 18.95 64.18 0.00
CA VAL A 831 19.48 64.46 1.33
C VAL A 831 19.91 63.15 1.97
N THR A 832 21.22 62.97 2.12
CA THR A 832 21.83 61.71 2.59
C THR A 832 21.53 61.45 4.07
N ALA A 833 21.71 60.21 4.53
CA ALA A 833 21.53 59.84 5.94
C ALA A 833 22.40 60.66 6.89
N GLN A 834 23.62 61.00 6.48
CA GLN A 834 24.51 61.85 7.25
C GLN A 834 23.96 63.28 7.36
N MET A 835 23.41 63.84 6.27
CA MET A 835 22.79 65.16 6.28
C MET A 835 21.51 65.18 7.11
N CYS A 836 20.65 64.16 6.98
CA CYS A 836 19.44 64.00 7.79
C CYS A 836 19.78 63.98 9.30
N ALA A 837 20.83 63.26 9.70
CA ALA A 837 21.29 63.24 11.08
C ALA A 837 21.74 64.62 11.57
N ARG A 838 22.53 65.35 10.77
CA ARG A 838 22.96 66.71 11.09
C ARG A 838 21.78 67.69 11.18
N LEU A 839 20.81 67.58 10.29
CA LEU A 839 19.59 68.40 10.31
C LEU A 839 18.74 68.12 11.55
N ALA A 840 18.62 66.84 11.95
CA ALA A 840 17.92 66.45 13.17
C ALA A 840 18.56 67.04 14.44
N THR A 841 19.90 67.11 14.50
CA THR A 841 20.62 67.71 15.62
C THR A 841 20.49 69.24 15.66
N ASN A 842 20.63 69.91 14.50
CA ASN A 842 20.61 71.37 14.44
C ASN A 842 19.20 71.97 14.50
N ILE A 843 18.18 71.22 14.06
CA ILE A 843 16.79 71.70 13.93
C ILE A 843 15.81 70.62 14.45
N PRO A 844 15.77 70.36 15.77
CA PRO A 844 15.00 69.25 16.33
C PRO A 844 13.48 69.41 16.22
N SER A 845 12.95 70.65 16.28
CA SER A 845 11.51 70.95 16.35
C SER A 845 11.03 71.89 15.23
N LEU A 846 11.19 71.47 13.97
CA LEU A 846 10.77 72.26 12.82
C LEU A 846 9.25 72.44 12.69
N ALA A 847 8.46 71.39 12.97
CA ALA A 847 7.02 71.38 12.70
C ALA A 847 6.20 72.33 13.59
N ALA A 848 6.80 72.86 14.67
CA ALA A 848 6.16 73.76 15.62
C ALA A 848 6.54 75.24 15.43
N LEU A 849 7.38 75.57 14.44
CA LEU A 849 7.86 76.94 14.23
C LEU A 849 6.81 77.80 13.50
N PRO A 850 6.59 79.07 13.92
CA PRO A 850 5.71 79.99 13.21
C PRO A 850 6.29 80.37 11.84
N PRO A 851 5.45 80.71 10.84
CA PRO A 851 5.90 81.12 9.50
C PRO A 851 6.89 82.29 9.48
N SER A 852 6.89 83.15 10.50
CA SER A 852 7.85 84.26 10.64
C SER A 852 9.30 83.81 10.86
N ALA A 853 9.53 82.57 11.34
CA ALA A 853 10.87 82.01 11.57
C ALA A 853 11.42 81.21 10.38
N TRP A 854 10.65 81.13 9.28
CA TRP A 854 10.97 80.34 8.10
C TRP A 854 12.23 80.82 7.35
N PRO A 855 12.50 82.12 7.14
CA PRO A 855 13.70 82.59 6.44
C PRO A 855 15.01 82.19 7.14
N ASP A 856 15.09 82.42 8.45
CA ASP A 856 16.27 82.05 9.26
C ASP A 856 16.49 80.54 9.29
N THR A 857 15.40 79.76 9.26
CA THR A 857 15.45 78.30 9.25
C THR A 857 15.88 77.75 7.90
N LYS A 858 15.45 78.37 6.77
CA LYS A 858 15.94 78.05 5.42
C LYS A 858 17.46 78.22 5.33
N MET A 859 17.99 79.32 5.86
CA MET A 859 19.44 79.55 5.89
C MET A 859 20.19 78.48 6.67
N LYS A 860 19.69 78.05 7.83
CA LYS A 860 20.29 76.96 8.62
C LYS A 860 20.27 75.61 7.89
N ILE A 861 19.20 75.30 7.17
CA ILE A 861 19.10 74.07 6.37
C ILE A 861 20.12 74.11 5.22
N LEU A 862 20.20 75.23 4.50
CA LEU A 862 21.17 75.42 3.41
C LEU A 862 22.62 75.36 3.90
N ASP A 863 22.91 75.87 5.10
CA ASP A 863 24.24 75.77 5.71
C ASP A 863 24.64 74.32 5.95
N VAL A 864 23.73 73.48 6.46
CA VAL A 864 23.98 72.04 6.63
C VAL A 864 24.14 71.32 5.29
N LEU A 865 23.32 71.67 4.29
CA LEU A 865 23.39 71.07 2.94
C LEU A 865 24.64 71.53 2.16
N SER A 866 25.21 72.68 2.48
CA SER A 866 26.43 73.20 1.83
C SER A 866 27.63 72.26 1.94
N ALA A 867 27.61 71.34 2.92
CA ALA A 867 28.61 70.28 3.09
C ALA A 867 28.69 69.31 1.90
N ALA A 868 27.65 69.18 1.07
CA ALA A 868 27.77 68.55 -0.24
C ALA A 868 27.07 69.43 -1.31
N PRO A 869 27.83 70.24 -2.06
CA PRO A 869 27.28 71.27 -2.95
C PRO A 869 26.40 70.69 -4.05
N ASN A 870 26.73 69.51 -4.59
CA ASN A 870 25.97 68.90 -5.69
C ASN A 870 24.57 68.45 -5.24
N HIS A 871 24.48 67.85 -4.05
CA HIS A 871 23.22 67.49 -3.40
C HIS A 871 22.38 68.73 -3.07
N ASN A 872 23.03 69.79 -2.56
CA ASN A 872 22.37 71.05 -2.26
C ASN A 872 21.75 71.69 -3.52
N ILE A 873 22.51 71.76 -4.62
CA ILE A 873 22.03 72.29 -5.91
C ILE A 873 20.85 71.47 -6.42
N ALA A 874 20.96 70.14 -6.41
CA ALA A 874 19.86 69.26 -6.81
C ALA A 874 18.59 69.47 -5.96
N PHE A 875 18.74 69.63 -4.64
CA PHE A 875 17.62 69.87 -3.72
C PHE A 875 16.94 71.22 -3.95
N VAL A 876 17.74 72.30 -4.04
CA VAL A 876 17.23 73.65 -4.27
C VAL A 876 16.54 73.73 -5.64
N PHE A 877 17.13 73.11 -6.66
CA PHE A 877 16.58 73.13 -8.00
C PHE A 877 15.26 72.36 -8.08
N LEU A 878 15.20 71.14 -7.54
CA LEU A 878 13.96 70.36 -7.47
C LEU A 878 12.84 71.15 -6.76
N THR A 879 13.13 71.70 -5.58
CA THR A 879 12.13 72.43 -4.79
C THR A 879 11.68 73.73 -5.46
N ALA A 880 12.58 74.48 -6.08
CA ALA A 880 12.25 75.68 -6.84
C ALA A 880 11.34 75.38 -8.04
N THR A 881 11.63 74.31 -8.79
CA THR A 881 10.80 73.90 -9.93
C THR A 881 9.42 73.44 -9.49
N LEU A 882 9.33 72.62 -8.43
CA LEU A 882 8.06 72.18 -7.87
C LEU A 882 7.20 73.35 -7.37
N ALA A 883 7.81 74.34 -6.72
CA ALA A 883 7.13 75.57 -6.29
C ALA A 883 6.66 76.41 -7.48
N ARG A 884 7.40 76.43 -8.60
CA ARG A 884 6.96 77.08 -9.84
C ARG A 884 5.77 76.34 -10.46
N VAL A 885 5.86 75.02 -10.61
CA VAL A 885 4.75 74.18 -11.11
C VAL A 885 3.48 74.38 -10.28
N ALA A 886 3.58 74.40 -8.94
CA ALA A 886 2.43 74.65 -8.07
C ALA A 886 1.79 76.03 -8.29
N ARG A 887 2.58 77.05 -8.65
CA ARG A 887 2.12 78.41 -8.97
C ARG A 887 1.47 78.51 -10.35
N GLU A 888 2.07 77.88 -11.36
CA GLU A 888 1.52 77.88 -12.72
C GLU A 888 0.14 77.21 -12.77
N LEU A 889 -0.02 76.07 -12.10
CA LEU A 889 -1.28 75.32 -12.08
C LEU A 889 -2.42 76.01 -11.31
N ILE A 890 -2.11 77.02 -10.48
CA ILE A 890 -3.11 77.84 -9.76
C ILE A 890 -2.65 79.31 -9.80
N PRO A 891 -2.94 80.06 -10.87
CA PRO A 891 -2.63 81.48 -10.98
C PRO A 891 -3.41 82.29 -9.94
N ALA A 892 -2.81 83.37 -9.39
CA ALA A 892 -3.47 84.23 -8.40
C ALA A 892 -4.55 85.13 -9.01
N THR A 893 -4.44 85.47 -10.29
CA THR A 893 -5.34 86.39 -11.00
C THR A 893 -6.20 85.65 -12.01
N THR A 894 -7.44 85.32 -11.64
CA THR A 894 -8.50 85.17 -12.66
C THR A 894 -8.93 86.57 -13.09
N GLU A 895 -8.34 87.13 -14.14
CA GLU A 895 -9.03 88.21 -14.86
C GLU A 895 -10.30 87.63 -15.50
N PRO A 896 -11.47 88.26 -15.34
CA PRO A 896 -12.67 87.80 -16.02
C PRO A 896 -12.51 88.01 -17.53
N PRO A 897 -12.94 87.05 -18.38
CA PRO A 897 -13.04 87.30 -19.81
C PRO A 897 -14.01 88.47 -20.05
N ALA A 898 -13.64 89.33 -21.01
CA ALA A 898 -14.34 90.55 -21.37
C ALA A 898 -15.85 90.35 -21.59
N GLU A 899 -16.60 91.38 -21.21
CA GLU A 899 -18.05 91.47 -21.10
C GLU A 899 -18.84 90.97 -22.34
N GLY A 900 -19.74 90.01 -22.09
CA GLY A 900 -20.91 89.70 -22.91
C GLY A 900 -22.17 89.73 -22.03
N LEU A 901 -23.05 90.69 -22.29
CA LEU A 901 -24.29 91.00 -21.58
C LEU A 901 -25.12 89.79 -21.09
N SER A 902 -25.29 89.64 -19.77
CA SER A 902 -26.59 89.23 -19.21
C SER A 902 -26.71 89.55 -17.71
N ARG A 903 -27.84 90.15 -17.34
CA ARG A 903 -28.22 90.56 -15.98
C ARG A 903 -28.45 89.34 -15.10
N ARG A 904 -27.99 89.37 -13.83
CA ARG A 904 -28.81 88.99 -12.65
C ARG A 904 -28.12 89.26 -11.29
N LEU A 905 -28.76 90.14 -10.54
CA LEU A 905 -29.03 90.16 -9.08
C LEU A 905 -27.94 89.66 -8.10
N SER A 906 -27.41 90.61 -7.35
CA SER A 906 -26.61 90.45 -6.14
C SER A 906 -27.40 89.85 -4.97
N PHE A 907 -26.84 88.81 -4.34
CA PHE A 907 -27.07 88.49 -2.93
C PHE A 907 -25.73 88.52 -2.20
N ARG A 908 -25.62 89.43 -1.21
CA ARG A 908 -24.52 89.48 -0.24
C ARG A 908 -24.54 88.19 0.60
N ARG A 909 -23.55 87.33 0.38
CA ARG A 909 -23.05 86.37 1.37
C ARG A 909 -21.56 86.66 1.49
N SER A 910 -21.06 86.83 2.71
CA SER A 910 -19.66 87.12 3.05
C SER A 910 -18.71 86.15 2.32
N GLY A 911 -18.15 86.60 1.20
CA GLY A 911 -17.25 85.83 0.36
C GLY A 911 -15.81 86.05 0.79
N GLU A 912 -15.07 84.94 0.98
CA GLU A 912 -13.62 84.95 0.81
C GLU A 912 -13.32 85.61 -0.55
N THR A 913 -12.39 86.57 -0.61
CA THR A 913 -11.94 87.12 -1.89
C THR A 913 -11.42 85.97 -2.76
N ALA A 914 -11.68 86.00 -4.07
CA ALA A 914 -11.20 84.96 -5.00
C ALA A 914 -9.68 84.71 -4.84
N ASP A 915 -8.95 85.78 -4.52
CA ASP A 915 -7.53 85.79 -4.19
C ASP A 915 -7.18 84.96 -2.93
N GLY A 916 -7.98 85.07 -1.86
CA GLY A 916 -7.79 84.30 -0.62
C GLY A 916 -8.06 82.79 -0.79
N ALA A 917 -9.02 82.44 -1.66
CA ALA A 917 -9.32 81.04 -1.98
C ALA A 917 -8.23 80.40 -2.86
N ALA A 918 -7.66 81.13 -3.81
CA ALA A 918 -6.55 80.66 -4.66
C ALA A 918 -5.27 80.43 -3.84
N VAL A 919 -4.93 81.36 -2.93
CA VAL A 919 -3.78 81.21 -2.01
C VAL A 919 -3.93 79.99 -1.10
N LYS A 920 -5.14 79.75 -0.57
CA LYS A 920 -5.44 78.57 0.27
C LYS A 920 -5.30 77.25 -0.51
N LYS A 921 -5.76 77.20 -1.76
CA LYS A 921 -5.60 76.04 -2.65
C LYS A 921 -4.14 75.79 -3.01
N ARG A 922 -3.36 76.85 -3.28
CA ARG A 922 -1.92 76.76 -3.56
C ARG A 922 -1.15 76.19 -2.37
N ARG A 923 -1.38 76.72 -1.16
CA ARG A 923 -0.77 76.19 0.07
C ARG A 923 -1.13 74.72 0.32
N ALA A 924 -2.36 74.32 0.01
CA ALA A 924 -2.76 72.91 0.10
C ALA A 924 -1.99 72.02 -0.89
N ARG A 925 -1.73 72.50 -2.12
CA ARG A 925 -0.92 71.81 -3.14
C ARG A 925 0.55 71.68 -2.72
N GLU A 926 1.17 72.78 -2.28
CA GLU A 926 2.55 72.80 -1.76
C GLU A 926 2.73 71.81 -0.60
N ARG A 927 1.78 71.81 0.35
CA ARG A 927 1.77 70.86 1.46
C ARG A 927 1.65 69.40 0.98
N ARG A 928 0.78 69.13 0.01
CA ARG A 928 0.60 67.78 -0.53
C ARG A 928 1.83 67.30 -1.30
N TYR A 929 2.49 68.18 -2.06
CA TYR A 929 3.76 67.87 -2.71
C TYR A 929 4.84 67.53 -1.68
N ALA A 930 4.89 68.29 -0.57
CA ALA A 930 5.81 68.00 0.52
C ALA A 930 5.56 66.61 1.13
N GLU A 931 4.30 66.22 1.32
CA GLU A 931 3.90 64.89 1.83
C GLU A 931 4.35 63.75 0.92
N LEU A 932 4.23 63.91 -0.41
CA LEU A 932 4.56 62.88 -1.38
C LEU A 932 6.07 62.72 -1.59
N LEU A 933 6.81 63.84 -1.67
CA LEU A 933 8.24 63.81 -2.01
C LEU A 933 9.17 63.68 -0.80
N ALA A 934 8.79 64.15 0.39
CA ALA A 934 9.64 64.04 1.58
C ALA A 934 10.18 62.62 1.83
N PRO A 935 9.38 61.53 1.78
CA PRO A 935 9.91 60.19 2.00
C PRO A 935 10.90 59.72 0.92
N LEU A 936 10.89 60.32 -0.27
CA LEU A 936 11.76 59.97 -1.39
C LEU A 936 13.06 60.80 -1.39
N VAL A 937 12.96 62.09 -1.04
CA VAL A 937 14.08 63.05 -1.03
C VAL A 937 15.04 62.79 0.13
N PHE A 938 14.52 62.44 1.32
CA PHE A 938 15.31 62.26 2.54
C PHE A 938 15.57 60.77 2.85
N ARG A 939 16.84 60.36 2.82
CA ARG A 939 17.28 59.04 3.33
C ARG A 939 17.62 59.17 4.81
N SER A 940 16.77 58.69 5.72
CA SER A 940 17.15 58.51 7.14
C SER A 940 17.59 57.07 7.38
N GLY A 941 18.59 56.83 8.23
CA GLY A 941 19.31 55.55 8.38
C GLY A 941 18.55 54.38 9.01
N GLY A 942 17.23 54.27 8.81
CA GLY A 942 16.41 53.13 9.20
C GLY A 942 15.37 52.83 8.12
N GLY A 943 15.06 51.55 7.89
CA GLY A 943 14.07 51.12 6.89
C GLY A 943 12.71 51.82 7.06
N ALA A 944 11.90 51.82 5.99
CA ALA A 944 10.62 52.54 5.93
C ALA A 944 9.65 52.22 7.09
N GLU A 945 9.79 51.06 7.73
CA GLU A 945 8.98 50.62 8.87
C GLU A 945 9.46 51.13 10.24
N GLY A 946 10.72 51.57 10.36
CA GLY A 946 11.32 52.04 11.62
C GLY A 946 11.34 53.56 11.82
N LYS A 947 10.87 54.36 10.84
CA LYS A 947 10.91 55.83 10.94
C LYS A 947 9.90 56.35 11.98
N ASP A 948 10.42 56.98 13.03
CA ASP A 948 9.64 57.75 14.03
C ASP A 948 8.74 58.78 13.33
N ARG A 949 7.47 58.87 13.76
CA ARG A 949 6.47 59.81 13.23
C ARG A 949 6.97 61.26 13.27
N ALA A 950 7.76 61.61 14.29
CA ALA A 950 8.37 62.93 14.42
C ALA A 950 9.41 63.22 13.32
N ALA A 951 10.15 62.21 12.86
CA ALA A 951 11.14 62.37 11.79
C ALA A 951 10.46 62.59 10.44
N ARG A 952 9.41 61.84 10.11
CA ARG A 952 8.64 62.02 8.86
C ARG A 952 7.98 63.39 8.79
N GLU A 953 7.42 63.85 9.91
CA GLU A 953 6.80 65.17 9.99
C GLU A 953 7.82 66.30 9.85
N ARG A 954 9.05 66.10 10.36
CA ARG A 954 10.17 67.03 10.17
C ARG A 954 10.60 67.09 8.70
N GLU A 955 10.82 65.94 8.05
CA GLU A 955 11.19 65.85 6.63
C GLU A 955 10.12 66.54 5.74
N ARG A 956 8.83 66.29 6.01
CA ARG A 956 7.70 66.97 5.37
C ARG A 956 7.74 68.49 5.56
N ALA A 957 7.91 68.96 6.80
CA ALA A 957 7.97 70.38 7.12
C ALA A 957 9.19 71.07 6.49
N MET A 958 10.34 70.37 6.36
CA MET A 958 11.51 70.88 5.63
C MET A 958 11.17 71.09 4.17
N LEU A 959 10.50 70.14 3.53
CA LEU A 959 10.17 70.27 2.11
C LEU A 959 9.09 71.34 1.87
N GLU A 960 8.06 71.40 2.72
CA GLU A 960 7.00 72.44 2.69
C GLU A 960 7.59 73.85 2.83
N LEU A 961 8.60 74.01 3.70
CA LEU A 961 9.32 75.28 3.86
C LEU A 961 9.95 75.74 2.53
N PHE A 962 10.62 74.86 1.78
CA PHE A 962 11.25 75.23 0.51
C PHE A 962 10.26 75.41 -0.64
N LEU A 963 9.10 74.73 -0.59
CA LEU A 963 8.02 74.90 -1.57
C LEU A 963 7.22 76.20 -1.36
N SER A 964 7.10 76.66 -0.12
CA SER A 964 6.46 77.92 0.24
C SER A 964 7.41 79.10 0.01
N LEU A 965 7.26 79.75 -1.14
CA LEU A 965 7.91 81.01 -1.45
C LEU A 965 7.00 82.17 -1.01
N GLU A 966 7.15 82.66 0.23
CA GLU A 966 6.63 83.97 0.60
C GLU A 966 7.72 85.04 0.47
N MET A 967 7.50 85.93 -0.51
CA MET A 967 8.02 87.29 -0.68
C MET A 967 9.53 87.50 -0.90
N GLN A 968 9.93 87.43 -2.18
CA GLN A 968 10.71 88.52 -2.77
C GLN A 968 9.81 89.22 -3.80
N ASP A 969 9.00 90.15 -3.32
CA ASP A 969 8.73 91.41 -4.01
C ASP A 969 9.02 92.53 -3.01
#